data_AF-A0A8H6R3Q2-F1
#
_entry.id   AF-A0A8H6R3Q2-F1
#
_cell.length_a   1.000
_cell.length_b   1.000
_cell.length_c   1.000
_cell.angle_alpha   90.00
_cell.angle_beta   90.00
_cell.angle_gamma   90.00
#
_symmetry.space_group_name_H-M   'P 1'
#
loop_
_entity.id
_entity.type
_entity.pdbx_description
1 polymer ?
#
loop_
_entity_poly.entity_id
_entity_poly.type
_entity_poly.pdbx_seq_one_letter_code
_entity_poly.pdbx_strand_id
1 'polypeptide(L)'
;MTITQEFVKDKAADDADRPSTEQPPGYDQIDEQPSTIPPLNLSYNAGPPVSTTVTRDQCVVHLKFLAALADLRDSVAGNDGLFGLHDPPQSEFPENIDEVRARMREKRWAIYTARAVDRYTKWWEMGVPSDKPCPRLKDLEHETYDRITQDSQLLSWSKDSLPPLDVLMVLHAHMLNPRAFLEDCIRSGKMSLWAGGFPWETINDCIDNRTLEYEAGDRARFSFNVVTRREWDNLHDPPEKLVECPACENTVSVPWTRGRISLPIQTAFDKFDGYADKNFNVQCSKCGSTIDHELLRVQKFRTDVVDWLKEKVPMPGTLYNLRGVPESIKKGRTSPHSTFPNRFIEALGNYLLDYTDARQARCMTVSQLRDELESKLKNWQIMRLANNGRRQREDGIAFRRMMSHYWNNTGPFALDLVGAVIRQGTFVQKMDHIDWLHSPTVMATMDRLIRKYLVFFHIMASYPRRMAVPTLDVDLAWHTHQLGPQRYFEYSVYHTKLHSRTATFIDHDDKIDENRLSDGFEWTSKIYRKLTDGKIYSECTCWYCEAIRAPDLRSGPFVSSTAAKAREAAANLHDRQDISSDPEKNPHISAHNAVPAETKDKVLGIDPRRIQAMKLRHNYEKARRRAEKRNRKLSKTDDPKRRSSSSAADANMYAVPMVWGFPVVVPYYGPYMCDPCVNPDAYASNPSCMSTVAGAPGNCCAGTCGGGVAAGGCGGMGGSCSGGCGGGGCGGGS
;
A
#
# COMPACT_ATOMS: atom_id res chain seq x y z
N MET A 1 35.75 -9.86 -1.85
CA MET A 1 35.65 -11.31 -2.14
C MET A 1 34.40 -11.54 -2.96
N THR A 2 34.58 -12.16 -4.12
CA THR A 2 33.60 -12.34 -5.18
C THR A 2 32.58 -13.39 -4.74
N ILE A 3 31.32 -12.99 -4.51
CA ILE A 3 30.23 -13.93 -4.24
C ILE A 3 29.75 -14.45 -5.60
N THR A 4 30.38 -15.51 -6.07
CA THR A 4 29.96 -16.32 -7.23
C THR A 4 29.00 -17.40 -6.76
N GLN A 5 27.81 -17.46 -7.37
CA GLN A 5 26.98 -18.66 -7.65
C GLN A 5 26.59 -19.68 -6.55
N GLU A 6 27.15 -19.68 -5.34
CA GLU A 6 26.94 -20.76 -4.36
C GLU A 6 25.65 -20.63 -3.53
N PHE A 7 25.20 -19.40 -3.23
CA PHE A 7 23.98 -19.21 -2.43
C PHE A 7 22.66 -19.61 -3.12
N VAL A 8 22.68 -19.92 -4.41
CA VAL A 8 21.50 -20.41 -5.16
C VAL A 8 21.55 -21.93 -5.38
N LYS A 9 22.65 -22.61 -5.02
CA LYS A 9 22.81 -24.06 -5.20
C LYS A 9 22.76 -24.88 -3.90
N ASP A 10 23.23 -24.34 -2.77
CA ASP A 10 23.45 -25.17 -1.57
C ASP A 10 22.28 -25.17 -0.56
N LYS A 11 21.06 -25.31 -1.07
CA LYS A 11 19.91 -25.87 -0.32
C LYS A 11 19.04 -26.78 -1.20
N ALA A 12 19.65 -27.42 -2.20
CA ALA A 12 19.01 -28.40 -3.07
C ALA A 12 19.63 -29.80 -2.99
N ALA A 13 20.51 -30.05 -2.02
CA ALA A 13 21.16 -31.34 -1.82
C ALA A 13 21.10 -31.74 -0.34
N ASP A 14 19.90 -32.19 0.06
CA ASP A 14 19.66 -33.24 1.06
C ASP A 14 18.15 -33.57 0.98
N ASP A 15 17.72 -33.97 -0.21
CA ASP A 15 16.38 -34.52 -0.51
C ASP A 15 16.59 -35.91 -1.12
N ALA A 16 17.16 -36.79 -0.31
CA ALA A 16 17.27 -38.22 -0.58
C ALA A 16 16.45 -39.01 0.45
N ASP A 17 15.22 -38.57 0.71
CA ASP A 17 14.16 -39.44 1.22
C ASP A 17 12.79 -38.84 0.82
N ARG A 18 12.32 -39.26 -0.36
CA ARG A 18 10.96 -38.97 -0.85
C ARG A 18 9.95 -39.85 -0.14
N PRO A 19 8.77 -39.30 0.21
CA PRO A 19 7.52 -39.81 -0.32
C PRO A 19 7.16 -39.06 -1.60
N SER A 20 6.35 -39.73 -2.40
CA SER A 20 6.02 -39.50 -3.81
C SER A 20 5.44 -38.13 -4.16
N THR A 21 5.54 -37.83 -5.46
CA THR A 21 4.72 -36.88 -6.23
C THR A 21 3.24 -36.99 -5.89
N GLU A 22 2.74 -36.11 -5.04
CA GLU A 22 1.32 -35.75 -5.03
C GLU A 22 1.19 -34.41 -5.75
N GLN A 23 0.68 -34.50 -6.99
CA GLN A 23 0.19 -33.35 -7.73
C GLN A 23 -1.02 -32.77 -6.98
N PRO A 24 -1.22 -31.44 -7.00
CA PRO A 24 -2.47 -30.87 -6.50
C PRO A 24 -3.66 -31.53 -7.24
N PRO A 25 -4.77 -31.82 -6.56
CA PRO A 25 -5.97 -32.27 -7.26
C PRO A 25 -6.46 -31.17 -8.22
N GLY A 26 -7.07 -31.58 -9.32
CA GLY A 26 -7.70 -30.66 -10.27
C GLY A 26 -8.86 -29.91 -9.62
N TYR A 27 -9.11 -28.67 -10.06
CA TYR A 27 -10.15 -27.77 -9.55
C TYR A 27 -11.60 -28.29 -9.71
N ASP A 28 -11.82 -29.47 -10.31
CA ASP A 28 -13.15 -30.01 -10.62
C ASP A 28 -13.60 -31.18 -9.71
N GLN A 29 -12.88 -31.49 -8.63
CA GLN A 29 -13.32 -32.51 -7.65
C GLN A 29 -13.02 -32.08 -6.21
N ILE A 30 -13.95 -31.37 -5.59
CA ILE A 30 -14.06 -31.28 -4.13
C ILE A 30 -15.52 -31.58 -3.79
N ASP A 31 -15.81 -32.86 -3.52
CA ASP A 31 -16.97 -33.21 -2.71
C ASP A 31 -16.76 -32.66 -1.29
N GLU A 32 -17.85 -32.13 -0.73
CA GLU A 32 -17.97 -31.37 0.51
C GLU A 32 -17.40 -32.09 1.74
N GLN A 33 -16.13 -31.80 2.08
CA GLN A 33 -15.69 -31.80 3.47
C GLN A 33 -15.15 -30.40 3.80
N PRO A 34 -15.62 -29.74 4.87
CA PRO A 34 -15.06 -28.46 5.28
C PRO A 34 -13.59 -28.68 5.63
N SER A 35 -12.68 -28.22 4.77
CA SER A 35 -11.24 -28.33 4.99
C SER A 35 -10.89 -27.47 6.20
N THR A 36 -10.73 -28.11 7.35
CA THR A 36 -10.29 -27.43 8.56
C THR A 36 -8.86 -26.94 8.37
N ILE A 37 -8.60 -25.67 8.68
CA ILE A 37 -7.25 -25.07 8.69
C ILE A 37 -6.30 -26.02 9.44
N PRO A 38 -5.15 -26.38 8.87
CA PRO A 38 -4.22 -27.30 9.52
C PRO A 38 -3.73 -26.71 10.85
N PRO A 39 -3.43 -27.55 11.86
CA PRO A 39 -2.82 -27.07 13.10
C PRO A 39 -1.53 -26.28 12.81
N LEU A 40 -1.45 -25.05 13.31
CA LEU A 40 -0.33 -24.14 13.06
C LEU A 40 0.60 -24.10 14.27
N ASN A 41 1.92 -24.09 14.02
CA ASN A 41 2.93 -23.89 15.05
C ASN A 41 3.51 -22.47 14.96
N LEU A 42 2.96 -21.55 15.75
CA LEU A 42 3.36 -20.13 15.77
C LEU A 42 4.37 -19.80 16.88
N SER A 43 4.67 -20.75 17.78
CA SER A 43 5.66 -20.55 18.84
C SER A 43 7.10 -20.59 18.31
N TYR A 44 7.31 -21.12 17.11
CA TYR A 44 8.66 -21.24 16.51
C TYR A 44 9.08 -19.95 15.81
N ASN A 45 10.19 -19.37 16.25
CA ASN A 45 10.80 -18.23 15.58
C ASN A 45 11.47 -18.69 14.27
N ALA A 46 11.29 -17.95 13.17
CA ALA A 46 11.84 -18.26 11.84
C ALA A 46 13.38 -18.45 11.81
N GLY A 47 14.08 -18.01 12.85
CA GLY A 47 15.54 -18.06 12.99
C GLY A 47 16.14 -16.66 13.10
N PRO A 48 17.45 -16.47 12.87
CA PRO A 48 18.08 -15.14 12.93
C PRO A 48 17.47 -14.15 11.92
N PRO A 49 17.14 -12.91 12.31
CA PRO A 49 16.53 -11.90 11.43
C PRO A 49 17.30 -11.54 10.18
N VAL A 50 18.61 -11.78 10.15
CA VAL A 50 19.46 -11.47 8.99
C VAL A 50 19.56 -12.60 7.96
N SER A 51 19.13 -13.82 8.31
CA SER A 51 19.24 -15.01 7.44
C SER A 51 17.91 -15.67 7.11
N THR A 52 16.84 -15.27 7.80
CA THR A 52 15.50 -15.89 7.71
C THR A 52 14.42 -14.81 7.66
N THR A 53 13.32 -15.10 6.94
CA THR A 53 12.23 -14.15 6.72
C THR A 53 10.99 -14.52 7.52
N VAL A 54 10.14 -15.41 7.01
CA VAL A 54 8.86 -15.83 7.60
C VAL A 54 8.73 -17.34 7.59
N THR A 55 7.87 -17.88 8.45
CA THR A 55 7.49 -19.31 8.43
C THR A 55 6.23 -19.54 7.59
N ARG A 56 6.02 -20.78 7.15
CA ARG A 56 4.79 -21.16 6.45
C ARG A 56 3.54 -20.96 7.32
N ASP A 57 3.64 -21.30 8.61
CA ASP A 57 2.56 -21.15 9.60
C ASP A 57 2.15 -19.68 9.77
N GLN A 58 3.12 -18.75 9.78
CA GLN A 58 2.85 -17.31 9.80
C GLN A 58 2.09 -16.84 8.55
N CYS A 59 2.41 -17.38 7.37
CA CYS A 59 1.67 -17.06 6.16
C CYS A 59 0.23 -17.62 6.18
N VAL A 60 0.02 -18.83 6.75
CA VAL A 60 -1.33 -19.41 6.87
C VAL A 60 -2.20 -18.64 7.85
N VAL A 61 -1.68 -18.30 9.04
CA VAL A 61 -2.46 -17.49 9.99
C VAL A 61 -2.73 -16.09 9.44
N HIS A 62 -1.83 -15.55 8.62
CA HIS A 62 -2.10 -14.30 7.91
C HIS A 62 -3.27 -14.45 6.94
N LEU A 63 -3.34 -15.53 6.13
CA LEU A 63 -4.53 -15.80 5.29
C LEU A 63 -5.81 -15.90 6.12
N LYS A 64 -5.76 -16.59 7.26
CA LYS A 64 -6.90 -16.69 8.20
C LYS A 64 -7.35 -15.32 8.70
N PHE A 65 -6.41 -14.43 9.04
CA PHE A 65 -6.72 -13.05 9.42
C PHE A 65 -7.33 -12.25 8.26
N LEU A 66 -6.79 -12.38 7.04
CA LEU A 66 -7.34 -11.71 5.86
C LEU A 66 -8.77 -12.16 5.56
N ALA A 67 -9.08 -13.45 5.69
CA ALA A 67 -10.43 -13.97 5.49
C ALA A 67 -11.43 -13.36 6.50
N ALA A 68 -11.06 -13.27 7.79
CA ALA A 68 -11.88 -12.58 8.79
C ALA A 68 -12.10 -11.08 8.47
N LEU A 69 -11.13 -10.41 7.84
CA LEU A 69 -11.29 -9.04 7.36
C LEU A 69 -12.21 -8.95 6.12
N ALA A 70 -12.18 -9.95 5.25
CA ALA A 70 -13.09 -10.03 4.10
C ALA A 70 -14.55 -10.17 4.57
N ASP A 71 -14.81 -11.08 5.52
CA ASP A 71 -16.12 -11.27 6.14
C ASP A 71 -16.61 -10.00 6.85
N LEU A 72 -15.73 -9.33 7.61
CA LEU A 72 -16.06 -8.05 8.25
C LEU A 72 -16.52 -7.02 7.22
N ARG A 73 -15.78 -6.89 6.12
CA ARG A 73 -16.09 -5.93 5.06
C ARG A 73 -17.44 -6.23 4.42
N ASP A 74 -17.68 -7.48 4.07
CA ASP A 74 -18.89 -7.89 3.37
C ASP A 74 -20.12 -7.79 4.27
N SER A 75 -19.99 -8.12 5.56
CA SER A 75 -21.01 -7.93 6.59
C SER A 75 -21.39 -6.45 6.75
N VAL A 76 -20.40 -5.57 6.93
CA VAL A 76 -20.63 -4.12 7.10
C VAL A 76 -21.23 -3.48 5.86
N ALA A 77 -20.66 -3.77 4.68
CA ALA A 77 -21.10 -3.16 3.44
C ALA A 77 -22.50 -3.66 3.02
N GLY A 78 -22.79 -4.93 3.29
CA GLY A 78 -24.06 -5.58 2.99
C GLY A 78 -25.20 -5.27 3.96
N ASN A 79 -24.92 -4.68 5.13
CA ASN A 79 -25.93 -4.35 6.14
C ASN A 79 -26.75 -3.12 5.75
N ASP A 80 -27.93 -3.35 5.17
CA ASP A 80 -28.84 -2.28 4.73
C ASP A 80 -29.37 -1.44 5.90
N GLY A 81 -29.40 -0.12 5.72
CA GLY A 81 -29.80 0.85 6.73
C GLY A 81 -28.69 1.30 7.69
N LEU A 82 -27.50 0.67 7.65
CA LEU A 82 -26.38 1.09 8.48
C LEU A 82 -26.00 2.55 8.19
N PHE A 83 -25.75 3.33 9.25
CA PHE A 83 -25.50 4.79 9.18
C PHE A 83 -26.64 5.62 8.56
N GLY A 84 -27.87 5.09 8.53
CA GLY A 84 -29.01 5.73 7.88
C GLY A 84 -28.96 5.65 6.35
N LEU A 85 -28.11 4.77 5.80
CA LEU A 85 -27.91 4.58 4.38
C LEU A 85 -28.69 3.34 3.91
N HIS A 86 -29.74 3.55 3.12
CA HIS A 86 -30.60 2.49 2.60
C HIS A 86 -30.39 2.25 1.10
N ASP A 87 -30.36 0.98 0.71
CA ASP A 87 -30.35 0.58 -0.70
C ASP A 87 -31.62 1.11 -1.37
N PRO A 88 -31.52 1.88 -2.46
CA PRO A 88 -32.69 2.52 -3.03
C PRO A 88 -33.59 1.53 -3.78
N PRO A 89 -34.90 1.81 -3.87
CA PRO A 89 -35.82 0.99 -4.66
C PRO A 89 -35.53 1.15 -6.17
N GLN A 90 -35.81 0.09 -6.94
CA GLN A 90 -35.63 0.08 -8.41
C GLN A 90 -36.31 1.27 -9.10
N SER A 91 -37.46 1.70 -8.59
CA SER A 91 -38.25 2.81 -9.15
C SER A 91 -37.52 4.15 -9.14
N GLU A 92 -36.53 4.32 -8.26
CA GLU A 92 -35.81 5.58 -8.13
C GLU A 92 -34.63 5.69 -9.11
N PHE A 93 -33.98 4.57 -9.44
CA PHE A 93 -32.81 4.52 -10.32
C PHE A 93 -32.94 3.39 -11.37
N PRO A 94 -33.95 3.43 -12.26
CA PRO A 94 -34.27 2.29 -13.12
C PRO A 94 -33.12 1.87 -14.05
N GLU A 95 -32.28 2.81 -14.49
CA GLU A 95 -31.18 2.56 -15.42
C GLU A 95 -29.81 2.34 -14.74
N ASN A 96 -29.67 2.69 -13.45
CA ASN A 96 -28.37 2.73 -12.75
C ASN A 96 -28.39 1.99 -11.40
N ILE A 97 -29.39 1.14 -11.15
CA ILE A 97 -29.62 0.54 -9.82
C ILE A 97 -28.40 -0.21 -9.26
N ASP A 98 -27.73 -0.99 -10.11
CA ASP A 98 -26.60 -1.83 -9.70
C ASP A 98 -25.40 -0.97 -9.31
N GLU A 99 -25.12 0.08 -10.09
CA GLU A 99 -24.05 1.01 -9.76
C GLU A 99 -24.39 1.80 -8.49
N VAL A 100 -25.64 2.27 -8.34
CA VAL A 100 -26.06 2.99 -7.13
C VAL A 100 -25.97 2.10 -5.89
N ARG A 101 -26.41 0.84 -5.94
CA ARG A 101 -26.28 -0.10 -4.82
C ARG A 101 -24.83 -0.39 -4.48
N ALA A 102 -23.98 -0.56 -5.49
CA ALA A 102 -22.54 -0.70 -5.28
C ALA A 102 -21.95 0.53 -4.56
N ARG A 103 -22.34 1.75 -4.96
CA ARG A 103 -21.92 3.00 -4.28
C ARG A 103 -22.46 3.10 -2.85
N MET A 104 -23.67 2.63 -2.57
CA MET A 104 -24.22 2.61 -1.20
C MET A 104 -23.43 1.68 -0.29
N ARG A 105 -23.12 0.46 -0.76
CA ARG A 105 -22.28 -0.50 -0.03
C ARG A 105 -20.88 0.04 0.24
N GLU A 106 -20.27 0.62 -0.79
CA GLU A 106 -18.98 1.31 -0.65
C GLU A 106 -19.04 2.41 0.41
N LYS A 107 -20.10 3.22 0.40
CA LYS A 107 -20.25 4.34 1.33
C LYS A 107 -20.34 3.87 2.78
N ARG A 108 -21.07 2.79 3.06
CA ARG A 108 -21.13 2.18 4.41
C ARG A 108 -19.72 1.75 4.86
N TRP A 109 -18.98 1.08 3.97
CA TRP A 109 -17.60 0.67 4.27
C TRP A 109 -16.66 1.86 4.50
N ALA A 110 -16.79 2.93 3.73
CA ALA A 110 -16.01 4.16 3.89
C ALA A 110 -16.20 4.79 5.27
N ILE A 111 -17.46 4.87 5.74
CA ILE A 111 -17.80 5.40 7.05
C ILE A 111 -17.27 4.50 8.16
N TYR A 112 -17.49 3.18 8.06
CA TYR A 112 -16.99 2.21 9.02
C TYR A 112 -15.47 2.30 9.19
N THR A 113 -14.75 2.39 8.07
CA THR A 113 -13.29 2.52 8.05
C THR A 113 -12.83 3.84 8.68
N ALA A 114 -13.50 4.96 8.41
CA ALA A 114 -13.18 6.24 9.05
C ALA A 114 -13.35 6.19 10.58
N ARG A 115 -14.40 5.49 11.05
CA ARG A 115 -14.62 5.23 12.49
C ARG A 115 -13.55 4.31 13.06
N ALA A 116 -13.19 3.23 12.35
CA ALA A 116 -12.15 2.31 12.78
C ALA A 116 -10.80 3.00 12.95
N VAL A 117 -10.43 3.94 12.06
CA VAL A 117 -9.20 4.73 12.18
C VAL A 117 -9.25 5.67 13.39
N ASP A 118 -10.39 6.26 13.73
CA ASP A 118 -10.55 7.06 14.95
C ASP A 118 -10.41 6.20 16.21
N ARG A 119 -11.02 5.02 16.23
CA ARG A 119 -10.90 4.03 17.31
C ARG A 119 -9.44 3.56 17.46
N TYR A 120 -8.76 3.26 16.36
CA TYR A 120 -7.33 2.96 16.33
C TYR A 120 -6.49 4.11 16.86
N THR A 121 -6.82 5.35 16.51
CA THR A 121 -6.12 6.54 17.02
C THR A 121 -6.23 6.61 18.55
N LYS A 122 -7.43 6.38 19.10
CA LYS A 122 -7.64 6.37 20.56
C LYS A 122 -6.93 5.21 21.24
N TRP A 123 -6.96 4.02 20.65
CA TRP A 123 -6.21 2.86 21.14
C TRP A 123 -4.69 3.10 21.09
N TRP A 124 -4.18 3.71 20.02
CA TRP A 124 -2.79 4.10 19.91
C TRP A 124 -2.40 5.10 21.01
N GLU A 125 -3.17 6.16 21.20
CA GLU A 125 -2.89 7.20 22.20
C GLU A 125 -2.92 6.65 23.64
N MET A 126 -3.91 5.81 23.97
CA MET A 126 -4.22 5.47 25.36
C MET A 126 -3.90 4.02 25.74
N GLY A 127 -3.93 3.09 24.79
CA GLY A 127 -3.81 1.65 25.03
C GLY A 127 -2.45 1.06 24.71
N VAL A 128 -1.69 1.64 23.77
CA VAL A 128 -0.34 1.18 23.45
C VAL A 128 0.66 1.82 24.43
N PRO A 129 1.49 1.03 25.14
CA PRO A 129 2.50 1.57 26.06
C PRO A 129 3.50 2.50 25.36
N SER A 130 3.83 3.62 26.02
CA SER A 130 4.91 4.52 25.61
C SER A 130 6.15 4.21 26.43
N ASP A 131 7.07 3.43 25.87
CA ASP A 131 8.32 3.01 26.52
C ASP A 131 9.42 4.08 26.50
N LYS A 132 9.36 5.04 25.58
CA LYS A 132 10.35 6.13 25.45
C LYS A 132 9.63 7.48 25.26
N PRO A 133 10.23 8.62 25.64
CA PRO A 133 9.69 9.93 25.27
C PRO A 133 9.86 10.19 23.76
N CYS A 134 9.01 11.06 23.20
CA CYS A 134 9.21 11.58 21.85
C CYS A 134 10.61 12.20 21.72
N PRO A 135 11.42 11.79 20.73
CA PRO A 135 12.76 12.35 20.54
C PRO A 135 12.72 13.85 20.24
N ARG A 136 13.66 14.57 20.81
CA ARG A 136 13.95 15.98 20.55
C ARG A 136 15.24 16.10 19.74
N LEU A 137 15.53 17.28 19.19
CA LEU A 137 16.74 17.52 18.41
C LEU A 137 18.03 17.03 19.09
N LYS A 138 18.17 17.27 20.40
CA LYS A 138 19.33 16.82 21.20
C LYS A 138 19.51 15.31 21.20
N ASP A 139 18.42 14.55 21.11
CA ASP A 139 18.44 13.09 21.13
C ASP A 139 18.91 12.58 19.77
N LEU A 140 18.46 13.22 18.68
CA LEU A 140 18.93 12.95 17.32
C LEU A 140 20.43 13.28 17.15
N GLU A 141 20.95 14.27 17.86
CA GLU A 141 22.39 14.61 17.85
C GLU A 141 23.26 13.63 18.67
N HIS A 142 22.64 12.78 19.50
CA HIS A 142 23.34 11.83 20.35
C HIS A 142 23.59 10.50 19.63
N GLU A 143 24.76 9.88 19.87
CA GLU A 143 25.17 8.64 19.18
C GLU A 143 24.25 7.45 19.47
N THR A 144 23.55 7.44 20.61
CA THR A 144 22.58 6.38 20.93
C THR A 144 21.40 6.33 19.97
N TYR A 145 21.13 7.41 19.22
CA TYR A 145 20.07 7.43 18.22
C TYR A 145 20.33 6.43 17.07
N ASP A 146 21.60 6.12 16.78
CA ASP A 146 21.97 5.09 15.79
C ASP A 146 21.42 3.69 16.14
N ARG A 147 21.05 3.47 17.41
CA ARG A 147 20.56 2.19 17.94
C ARG A 147 19.10 2.24 18.37
N ILE A 148 18.35 3.29 18.00
CA ILE A 148 16.95 3.47 18.40
C ILE A 148 16.05 2.29 18.03
N THR A 149 16.38 1.57 16.96
CA THR A 149 15.64 0.38 16.48
C THR A 149 16.07 -0.95 17.10
N GLN A 150 17.13 -0.97 17.91
CA GLN A 150 17.72 -2.19 18.49
C GLN A 150 17.42 -2.34 19.99
N ASP A 151 17.35 -1.24 20.73
CA ASP A 151 17.35 -1.25 22.19
C ASP A 151 15.92 -1.16 22.79
N SER A 152 14.98 -1.97 22.28
CA SER A 152 13.56 -1.88 22.67
C SER A 152 13.07 -3.21 23.25
N GLN A 153 12.35 -3.13 24.37
CA GLN A 153 11.70 -4.30 24.97
C GLN A 153 10.52 -4.72 24.10
N LEU A 154 10.33 -6.03 23.88
CA LEU A 154 9.20 -6.52 23.10
C LEU A 154 7.89 -6.27 23.85
N LEU A 155 6.90 -5.69 23.17
CA LEU A 155 5.53 -5.66 23.68
C LEU A 155 5.02 -7.09 23.79
N SER A 156 4.63 -7.49 25.00
CA SER A 156 3.99 -8.79 25.23
C SER A 156 2.51 -8.68 24.94
N TRP A 157 2.06 -9.45 23.96
CA TRP A 157 0.66 -9.57 23.61
C TRP A 157 0.00 -10.65 24.46
N SER A 158 -1.21 -10.35 24.95
CA SER A 158 -2.08 -11.30 25.63
C SER A 158 -3.47 -11.25 25.01
N LYS A 159 -4.24 -12.32 25.16
CA LYS A 159 -5.64 -12.35 24.73
C LYS A 159 -6.44 -11.18 25.34
N ASP A 160 -6.22 -10.91 26.62
CA ASP A 160 -6.87 -9.84 27.39
C ASP A 160 -6.48 -8.41 26.95
N SER A 161 -5.44 -8.24 26.13
CA SER A 161 -4.96 -6.95 25.65
C SER A 161 -5.20 -6.71 24.16
N LEU A 162 -5.78 -7.68 23.44
CA LEU A 162 -6.05 -7.50 22.01
C LEU A 162 -7.19 -6.49 21.81
N PRO A 163 -7.05 -5.56 20.85
CA PRO A 163 -8.14 -4.66 20.48
C PRO A 163 -9.12 -5.34 19.52
N PRO A 164 -10.32 -4.75 19.28
CA PRO A 164 -11.29 -5.22 18.31
C PRO A 164 -10.71 -5.44 16.90
N LEU A 165 -11.39 -6.27 16.09
CA LEU A 165 -10.94 -6.66 14.75
C LEU A 165 -10.72 -5.46 13.80
N ASP A 166 -11.56 -4.41 13.87
CA ASP A 166 -11.38 -3.22 13.05
C ASP A 166 -10.17 -2.36 13.45
N VAL A 167 -9.80 -2.37 14.73
CA VAL A 167 -8.55 -1.75 15.21
C VAL A 167 -7.33 -2.57 14.78
N LEU A 168 -7.42 -3.91 14.81
CA LEU A 168 -6.39 -4.80 14.26
C LEU A 168 -6.22 -4.62 12.75
N MET A 169 -7.32 -4.41 12.02
CA MET A 169 -7.31 -4.10 10.59
C MET A 169 -6.52 -2.82 10.29
N VAL A 170 -6.73 -1.76 11.06
CA VAL A 170 -5.99 -0.50 10.90
C VAL A 170 -4.51 -0.69 11.29
N LEU A 171 -4.22 -1.43 12.37
CA LEU A 171 -2.85 -1.75 12.77
C LEU A 171 -2.12 -2.52 11.66
N HIS A 172 -2.76 -3.52 11.06
CA HIS A 172 -2.24 -4.30 9.93
C HIS A 172 -1.88 -3.37 8.77
N ALA A 173 -2.81 -2.55 8.29
CA ALA A 173 -2.55 -1.62 7.19
C ALA A 173 -1.44 -0.59 7.52
N HIS A 174 -1.34 -0.15 8.77
CA HIS A 174 -0.29 0.75 9.22
C HIS A 174 1.10 0.08 9.19
N MET A 175 1.22 -1.16 9.68
CA MET A 175 2.48 -1.91 9.69
C MET A 175 2.97 -2.30 8.28
N LEU A 176 2.06 -2.45 7.32
CA LEU A 176 2.39 -2.64 5.90
C LEU A 176 2.92 -1.37 5.20
N ASN A 177 3.15 -0.30 5.96
CA ASN A 177 3.88 0.90 5.56
C ASN A 177 5.14 1.07 6.45
N PRO A 178 6.20 0.26 6.25
CA PRO A 178 7.21 0.02 7.27
C PRO A 178 7.96 1.26 7.74
N ARG A 179 8.23 2.22 6.84
CA ARG A 179 8.90 3.48 7.20
C ARG A 179 7.99 4.45 7.95
N ALA A 180 6.73 4.55 7.54
CA ALA A 180 5.74 5.38 8.22
C ALA A 180 5.48 4.84 9.64
N PHE A 181 5.28 3.52 9.76
CA PHE A 181 5.11 2.85 11.04
C PHE A 181 6.32 3.04 11.97
N LEU A 182 7.55 2.93 11.44
CA LEU A 182 8.77 3.22 12.20
C LEU A 182 8.77 4.66 12.71
N GLU A 183 8.44 5.62 11.84
CA GLU A 183 8.40 7.03 12.22
C GLU A 183 7.41 7.28 13.35
N ASP A 184 6.18 6.78 13.21
CA ASP A 184 5.13 7.00 14.19
C ASP A 184 5.45 6.31 15.53
N CYS A 185 6.06 5.13 15.51
CA CYS A 185 6.57 4.46 16.72
C CYS A 185 7.65 5.30 17.40
N ILE A 186 8.61 5.87 16.65
CA ILE A 186 9.65 6.73 17.21
C ILE A 186 9.03 8.01 17.79
N ARG A 187 8.17 8.72 17.04
CA ARG A 187 7.52 9.97 17.48
C ARG A 187 6.65 9.75 18.71
N SER A 188 5.91 8.66 18.73
CA SER A 188 4.95 8.36 19.81
C SER A 188 5.57 7.61 20.97
N GLY A 189 6.87 7.28 20.92
CA GLY A 189 7.55 6.57 22.01
C GLY A 189 7.18 5.10 22.15
N LYS A 190 6.67 4.47 21.08
CA LYS A 190 6.07 3.12 21.07
C LYS A 190 6.98 2.08 20.41
N MET A 191 8.28 2.14 20.73
CA MET A 191 9.25 1.23 20.11
C MET A 191 9.12 -0.21 20.62
N SER A 192 8.41 -0.42 21.73
CA SER A 192 8.01 -1.75 22.18
C SER A 192 7.02 -2.44 21.24
N LEU A 193 6.05 -1.69 20.70
CA LEU A 193 5.13 -2.19 19.66
C LEU A 193 5.88 -2.51 18.36
N TRP A 194 6.83 -1.65 17.97
CA TRP A 194 7.74 -1.91 16.84
C TRP A 194 8.54 -3.20 17.01
N ALA A 195 9.04 -3.48 18.22
CA ALA A 195 9.77 -4.71 18.50
C ALA A 195 8.86 -5.94 18.58
N GLY A 196 7.68 -5.79 19.18
CA GLY A 196 6.73 -6.89 19.42
C GLY A 196 6.07 -7.44 18.14
N GLY A 197 5.89 -6.59 17.13
CA GLY A 197 5.27 -6.99 15.87
C GLY A 197 3.80 -7.41 16.02
N PHE A 198 3.26 -8.00 14.96
CA PHE A 198 1.86 -8.39 14.90
C PHE A 198 1.63 -9.73 15.64
N PRO A 199 0.63 -9.84 16.54
CA PRO A 199 0.50 -10.96 17.47
C PRO A 199 -0.12 -12.21 16.84
N TRP A 200 0.59 -12.86 15.93
CA TRP A 200 0.07 -14.01 15.18
C TRP A 200 -0.46 -15.14 16.04
N GLU A 201 0.26 -15.53 17.09
CA GLU A 201 -0.16 -16.60 18.00
C GLU A 201 -1.48 -16.25 18.70
N THR A 202 -1.55 -15.07 19.33
CA THR A 202 -2.76 -14.64 20.03
C THR A 202 -3.95 -14.42 19.09
N ILE A 203 -3.70 -13.90 17.88
CA ILE A 203 -4.75 -13.72 16.86
C ILE A 203 -5.27 -15.07 16.38
N ASN A 204 -4.39 -16.05 16.16
CA ASN A 204 -4.80 -17.39 15.78
C ASN A 204 -5.76 -18.00 16.80
N ASP A 205 -5.46 -17.82 18.09
CA ASP A 205 -6.26 -18.35 19.20
C ASP A 205 -7.59 -17.61 19.39
N CYS A 206 -7.74 -16.42 18.82
CA CYS A 206 -8.95 -15.61 18.91
C CYS A 206 -9.82 -15.66 17.65
N ILE A 207 -9.34 -16.24 16.55
CA ILE A 207 -10.15 -16.43 15.34
C ILE A 207 -10.52 -17.92 15.24
N ASP A 208 -11.79 -18.24 15.13
CA ASP A 208 -12.22 -19.63 14.98
C ASP A 208 -11.78 -20.23 13.63
N ASN A 209 -11.39 -21.51 13.63
CA ASN A 209 -10.84 -22.16 12.43
C ASN A 209 -11.90 -22.54 11.38
N ARG A 210 -13.19 -22.39 11.69
CA ARG A 210 -14.30 -22.79 10.80
C ARG A 210 -15.17 -21.60 10.43
N THR A 211 -15.58 -20.83 11.42
CA THR A 211 -16.46 -19.67 11.26
C THR A 211 -15.71 -18.39 10.95
N LEU A 212 -14.39 -18.36 11.20
CA LEU A 212 -13.54 -17.17 11.07
C LEU A 212 -13.97 -15.99 11.96
N GLU A 213 -14.89 -16.22 12.89
CA GLU A 213 -15.32 -15.22 13.86
C GLU A 213 -14.19 -14.89 14.84
N TYR A 214 -14.00 -13.59 15.10
CA TYR A 214 -13.01 -13.08 16.03
C TYR A 214 -13.61 -12.86 17.43
N GLU A 215 -13.07 -13.56 18.45
CA GLU A 215 -13.48 -13.47 19.84
C GLU A 215 -12.29 -13.44 20.82
N ALA A 216 -11.94 -12.23 21.26
CA ALA A 216 -10.89 -11.98 22.24
C ALA A 216 -11.33 -12.19 23.71
N GLY A 217 -12.64 -12.34 23.97
CA GLY A 217 -13.20 -12.56 25.30
C GLY A 217 -13.51 -11.26 26.08
N ASP A 218 -14.28 -11.42 27.16
CA ASP A 218 -14.85 -10.30 27.92
C ASP A 218 -13.81 -9.37 28.57
N ARG A 219 -12.64 -9.89 28.90
CA ARG A 219 -11.56 -9.09 29.50
C ARG A 219 -10.95 -8.11 28.49
N ALA A 220 -10.71 -8.57 27.26
CA ALA A 220 -10.25 -7.71 26.17
C ALA A 220 -11.29 -6.62 25.86
N ARG A 221 -12.58 -7.01 25.80
CA ARG A 221 -13.73 -6.11 25.70
C ARG A 221 -13.72 -5.02 26.75
N PHE A 222 -13.69 -5.42 28.03
CA PHE A 222 -13.70 -4.48 29.14
C PHE A 222 -12.47 -3.56 29.13
N SER A 223 -11.28 -4.13 28.91
CA SER A 223 -10.02 -3.39 28.86
C SER A 223 -10.06 -2.31 27.77
N PHE A 224 -10.44 -2.67 26.54
CA PHE A 224 -10.54 -1.73 25.43
C PHE A 224 -11.55 -0.60 25.74
N ASN A 225 -12.72 -0.94 26.25
CA ASN A 225 -13.76 0.05 26.55
C ASN A 225 -13.32 1.06 27.59
N VAL A 226 -12.71 0.58 28.68
CA VAL A 226 -12.25 1.45 29.78
C VAL A 226 -11.10 2.35 29.33
N VAL A 227 -10.13 1.80 28.60
CA VAL A 227 -8.92 2.53 28.19
C VAL A 227 -9.22 3.56 27.11
N THR A 228 -10.01 3.19 26.10
CA THR A 228 -10.25 4.04 24.93
C THR A 228 -11.50 4.91 25.06
N ARG A 229 -12.40 4.60 26.00
CA ARG A 229 -13.74 5.19 26.11
C ARG A 229 -14.56 5.06 24.81
N ARG A 230 -14.36 3.95 24.11
CA ARG A 230 -15.11 3.54 22.92
C ARG A 230 -15.81 2.22 23.21
N GLU A 231 -16.90 1.95 22.52
CA GLU A 231 -17.53 0.64 22.57
C GLU A 231 -16.64 -0.39 21.88
N TRP A 232 -16.80 -1.69 22.20
CA TRP A 232 -16.02 -2.76 21.58
C TRP A 232 -16.40 -2.99 20.12
N ASP A 233 -17.69 -2.88 19.83
CA ASP A 233 -18.19 -2.90 18.46
C ASP A 233 -18.21 -1.47 17.91
N ASN A 234 -17.62 -1.29 16.74
CA ASN A 234 -17.63 -0.02 16.01
C ASN A 234 -19.06 0.50 15.88
N LEU A 235 -20.02 -0.36 15.57
CA LEU A 235 -21.40 0.03 15.27
C LEU A 235 -22.13 0.59 16.50
N HIS A 236 -21.66 0.29 17.71
CA HIS A 236 -22.22 0.81 18.95
C HIS A 236 -21.62 2.15 19.40
N ASP A 237 -20.52 2.61 18.79
CA ASP A 237 -20.00 3.95 19.07
C ASP A 237 -21.03 5.05 18.69
N PRO A 238 -20.90 6.27 19.23
CA PRO A 238 -21.78 7.37 18.88
C PRO A 238 -21.84 7.67 17.37
N PRO A 239 -22.99 8.16 16.85
CA PRO A 239 -23.16 8.53 15.44
C PRO A 239 -22.47 9.86 15.07
N GLU A 240 -21.93 10.56 16.08
CA GLU A 240 -21.26 11.85 15.93
C GLU A 240 -19.80 11.75 16.38
N LYS A 241 -18.94 12.55 15.74
CA LYS A 241 -17.56 12.79 16.13
C LYS A 241 -17.42 14.18 16.73
N LEU A 242 -16.60 14.30 17.77
CA LEU A 242 -16.19 15.57 18.32
C LEU A 242 -14.96 16.11 17.57
N VAL A 243 -15.04 17.35 17.10
CA VAL A 243 -13.97 18.07 16.41
C VAL A 243 -13.69 19.37 17.15
N GLU A 244 -12.42 19.66 17.41
CA GLU A 244 -12.01 20.91 18.03
C GLU A 244 -11.86 22.02 16.99
N CYS A 245 -12.42 23.20 17.26
CA CYS A 245 -12.34 24.35 16.37
C CYS A 245 -10.93 24.97 16.37
N PRO A 246 -10.20 25.00 15.23
CA PRO A 246 -8.84 25.53 15.17
C PRO A 246 -8.70 27.02 15.55
N ALA A 247 -9.79 27.80 15.47
CA ALA A 247 -9.78 29.23 15.78
C ALA A 247 -10.05 29.58 17.26
N CYS A 248 -10.80 28.76 17.99
CA CYS A 248 -11.28 29.11 19.34
C CYS A 248 -11.33 27.94 20.34
N GLU A 249 -10.86 26.76 19.93
CA GLU A 249 -10.73 25.53 20.74
C GLU A 249 -12.07 24.96 21.24
N ASN A 250 -13.20 25.51 20.77
CA ASN A 250 -14.52 24.98 21.09
C ASN A 250 -14.74 23.62 20.41
N THR A 251 -15.19 22.63 21.19
CA THR A 251 -15.59 21.33 20.65
C THR A 251 -16.93 21.42 19.93
N VAL A 252 -16.98 20.91 18.70
CA VAL A 252 -18.16 20.86 17.84
C VAL A 252 -18.51 19.38 17.59
N SER A 253 -19.77 19.02 17.81
CA SER A 253 -20.28 17.69 17.44
C SER A 253 -20.68 17.68 15.97
N VAL A 254 -20.18 16.71 15.21
CA VAL A 254 -20.45 16.57 13.77
C VAL A 254 -20.86 15.13 13.44
N PRO A 255 -21.82 14.90 12.55
CA PRO A 255 -22.17 13.54 12.15
C PRO A 255 -21.02 12.90 11.36
N TRP A 256 -20.88 11.57 11.47
CA TRP A 256 -19.92 10.83 10.63
C TRP A 256 -20.24 10.94 9.14
N THR A 257 -21.51 10.90 8.78
CA THR A 257 -21.96 11.15 7.41
C THR A 257 -23.31 11.86 7.45
N ARG A 258 -23.61 12.65 6.43
CA ARG A 258 -24.93 13.20 6.22
C ARG A 258 -25.09 13.52 4.75
N GLY A 259 -26.07 12.92 4.08
CA GLY A 259 -26.29 13.15 2.67
C GLY A 259 -27.15 12.05 2.04
N ARG A 260 -27.30 12.15 0.72
CA ARG A 260 -28.03 11.18 -0.09
C ARG A 260 -27.36 11.07 -1.45
N ILE A 261 -27.32 9.87 -2.02
CA ILE A 261 -26.82 9.69 -3.38
C ILE A 261 -27.62 10.54 -4.37
N SER A 262 -26.92 11.25 -5.24
CA SER A 262 -27.49 12.01 -6.35
C SER A 262 -27.06 11.47 -7.71
N LEU A 263 -27.90 11.68 -8.72
CA LEU A 263 -27.50 11.56 -10.11
C LEU A 263 -27.00 12.91 -10.66
N PRO A 264 -26.09 12.91 -11.66
CA PRO A 264 -25.48 11.73 -12.29
C PRO A 264 -24.52 10.97 -11.35
N ILE A 265 -24.29 9.67 -11.59
CA ILE A 265 -23.55 8.79 -10.66
C ILE A 265 -22.10 9.24 -10.41
N GLN A 266 -21.53 10.01 -11.35
CA GLN A 266 -20.20 10.62 -11.20
C GLN A 266 -20.15 11.63 -10.06
N THR A 267 -21.29 12.23 -9.69
CA THR A 267 -21.45 13.17 -8.57
C THR A 267 -22.29 12.56 -7.45
N ALA A 268 -22.24 11.22 -7.29
CA ALA A 268 -23.05 10.48 -6.33
C ALA A 268 -22.89 11.00 -4.90
N PHE A 269 -21.67 11.43 -4.54
CA PHE A 269 -21.32 11.79 -3.17
C PHE A 269 -21.26 13.30 -2.91
N ASP A 270 -21.56 14.15 -3.90
CA ASP A 270 -21.38 15.61 -3.76
C ASP A 270 -22.25 16.25 -2.66
N LYS A 271 -23.39 15.63 -2.36
CA LYS A 271 -24.32 16.09 -1.31
C LYS A 271 -24.02 15.54 0.08
N PHE A 272 -22.90 14.84 0.26
CA PHE A 272 -22.49 14.32 1.56
C PHE A 272 -21.49 15.26 2.24
N ASP A 273 -21.76 15.64 3.49
CA ASP A 273 -21.03 16.71 4.21
C ASP A 273 -20.67 16.39 5.67
N GLY A 274 -20.79 15.14 6.11
CA GLY A 274 -20.31 14.67 7.40
C GLY A 274 -18.80 14.45 7.43
N TYR A 275 -18.25 14.12 8.61
CA TYR A 275 -16.80 14.04 8.82
C TYR A 275 -16.08 12.95 8.00
N ALA A 276 -16.75 11.86 7.62
CA ALA A 276 -16.19 10.84 6.74
C ALA A 276 -16.32 11.19 5.25
N ASP A 277 -16.96 12.33 4.93
CA ASP A 277 -17.32 12.73 3.59
C ASP A 277 -16.33 13.76 3.03
N LYS A 278 -16.05 13.70 1.73
CA LYS A 278 -15.12 14.62 1.04
C LYS A 278 -15.44 16.10 1.27
N ASN A 279 -16.74 16.44 1.30
CA ASN A 279 -17.20 17.82 1.40
C ASN A 279 -17.51 18.24 2.83
N PHE A 280 -16.91 17.59 3.84
CA PHE A 280 -17.06 17.94 5.25
C PHE A 280 -16.94 19.45 5.48
N ASN A 281 -17.99 20.04 6.05
CA ASN A 281 -18.04 21.45 6.36
C ASN A 281 -18.98 21.70 7.55
N VAL A 282 -18.50 22.39 8.58
CA VAL A 282 -19.33 22.80 9.72
C VAL A 282 -18.99 24.20 10.21
N GLN A 283 -19.99 24.93 10.70
CA GLN A 283 -19.79 26.23 11.36
C GLN A 283 -19.57 26.03 12.86
N CYS A 284 -18.52 26.65 13.42
CA CYS A 284 -18.32 26.67 14.86
C CYS A 284 -19.41 27.51 15.54
N SER A 285 -20.13 26.92 16.48
CA SER A 285 -21.20 27.60 17.23
C SER A 285 -20.71 28.77 18.11
N LYS A 286 -19.43 28.80 18.47
CA LYS A 286 -18.85 29.82 19.35
C LYS A 286 -18.29 31.02 18.60
N CYS A 287 -17.45 30.80 17.58
CA CYS A 287 -16.77 31.89 16.86
C CYS A 287 -17.24 32.08 15.42
N GLY A 288 -18.11 31.20 14.90
CA GLY A 288 -18.62 31.28 13.53
C GLY A 288 -17.58 30.96 12.44
N SER A 289 -16.42 30.37 12.78
CA SER A 289 -15.47 29.93 11.77
C SER A 289 -15.91 28.62 11.12
N THR A 290 -15.78 28.55 9.81
CA THR A 290 -15.93 27.30 9.05
C THR A 290 -14.80 26.32 9.36
N ILE A 291 -15.14 25.07 9.65
CA ILE A 291 -14.22 23.96 9.87
C ILE A 291 -14.43 22.94 8.75
N ASP A 292 -13.36 22.59 8.05
CA ASP A 292 -13.31 21.54 7.04
C ASP A 292 -12.02 20.71 7.20
N HIS A 293 -11.85 19.67 6.38
CA HIS A 293 -10.65 18.82 6.45
C HIS A 293 -9.35 19.57 6.13
N GLU A 294 -9.39 20.57 5.25
CA GLU A 294 -8.20 21.32 4.84
C GLU A 294 -7.69 22.21 5.97
N LEU A 295 -8.58 22.90 6.68
CA LEU A 295 -8.23 23.71 7.85
C LEU A 295 -7.68 22.83 8.99
N LEU A 296 -8.25 21.64 9.20
CA LEU A 296 -7.73 20.69 10.20
C LEU A 296 -6.30 20.22 9.86
N ARG A 297 -5.98 20.03 8.58
CA ARG A 297 -4.62 19.67 8.11
C ARG A 297 -3.63 20.82 8.30
N VAL A 298 -4.05 22.07 8.06
CA VAL A 298 -3.22 23.25 8.35
C VAL A 298 -3.00 23.40 9.85
N GLN A 299 -4.02 23.16 10.68
CA GLN A 299 -3.89 23.17 12.13
C GLN A 299 -2.92 22.10 12.62
N LYS A 300 -2.94 20.89 12.04
CA LYS A 300 -1.95 19.84 12.33
C LYS A 300 -0.52 20.34 12.06
N PHE A 301 -0.26 20.92 10.89
CA PHE A 301 1.05 21.51 10.57
C PHE A 301 1.44 22.59 11.58
N ARG A 302 0.51 23.46 11.95
CA ARG A 302 0.75 24.50 12.95
C ARG A 302 1.20 23.91 14.29
N THR A 303 0.53 22.86 14.77
CA THR A 303 0.91 22.18 16.02
C THR A 303 2.33 21.66 15.95
N ASP A 304 2.71 20.97 14.87
CA ASP A 304 4.07 20.48 14.66
C ASP A 304 5.11 21.62 14.62
N VAL A 305 4.77 22.78 14.02
CA VAL A 305 5.64 23.97 14.04
C VAL A 305 5.80 24.53 15.45
N VAL A 306 4.73 24.58 16.25
CA VAL A 306 4.78 25.02 17.65
C VAL A 306 5.69 24.10 18.46
N ASP A 307 5.55 22.79 18.31
CA ASP A 307 6.34 21.79 19.04
C ASP A 307 7.83 21.84 18.63
N TRP A 308 8.11 22.08 17.34
CA TRP A 308 9.48 22.31 16.88
C TRP A 308 10.08 23.59 17.46
N LEU A 309 9.36 24.71 17.45
CA LEU A 309 9.88 25.99 17.91
C LEU A 309 10.07 26.05 19.43
N LYS A 310 9.15 25.46 20.21
CA LYS A 310 9.16 25.48 21.67
C LYS A 310 9.94 24.32 22.28
N GLU A 311 9.64 23.10 21.84
CA GLU A 311 10.12 21.87 22.50
C GLU A 311 11.26 21.18 21.74
N LYS A 312 11.56 21.65 20.52
CA LYS A 312 12.53 21.03 19.59
C LYS A 312 12.16 19.60 19.23
N VAL A 313 10.86 19.30 19.16
CA VAL A 313 10.33 18.06 18.58
C VAL A 313 10.48 18.15 17.06
N PRO A 314 11.27 17.28 16.40
CA PRO A 314 11.51 17.37 14.96
C PRO A 314 10.19 17.34 14.17
N MET A 315 10.14 18.08 13.06
CA MET A 315 9.02 17.99 12.13
C MET A 315 8.87 16.54 11.62
N PRO A 316 7.64 16.07 11.36
CA PRO A 316 7.43 14.78 10.71
C PRO A 316 8.22 14.65 9.39
N GLY A 317 8.61 13.44 9.02
CA GLY A 317 9.45 13.15 7.87
C GLY A 317 10.93 13.50 8.05
N THR A 318 11.42 13.76 9.28
CA THR A 318 12.83 14.17 9.51
C THR A 318 13.65 13.25 10.43
N LEU A 319 13.06 12.14 10.88
CA LEU A 319 13.66 11.24 11.87
C LEU A 319 14.64 10.20 11.31
N TYR A 320 14.68 10.00 10.00
CA TYR A 320 15.57 9.05 9.35
C TYR A 320 16.16 9.64 8.05
N ASN A 321 17.26 9.06 7.57
CA ASN A 321 17.92 9.50 6.35
C ASN A 321 17.07 9.24 5.09
N LEU A 322 17.55 9.56 3.89
CA LEU A 322 16.79 9.35 2.65
C LEU A 322 16.54 7.86 2.30
N ARG A 323 17.11 6.93 3.07
CA ARG A 323 17.08 5.48 2.84
C ARG A 323 16.24 4.75 3.89
N GLY A 324 15.50 5.47 4.72
CA GLY A 324 14.65 4.87 5.76
C GLY A 324 15.39 4.46 7.03
N VAL A 325 16.68 4.80 7.17
CA VAL A 325 17.50 4.36 8.31
C VAL A 325 17.67 5.53 9.30
N PRO A 326 17.24 5.38 10.56
CA PRO A 326 17.55 6.34 11.62
C PRO A 326 19.06 6.39 11.86
N GLU A 327 19.63 7.59 11.83
CA GLU A 327 21.06 7.84 12.03
C GLU A 327 21.23 9.13 12.84
N SER A 328 22.19 9.14 13.75
CA SER A 328 22.54 10.30 14.56
C SER A 328 23.04 11.46 13.69
N ILE A 329 22.68 12.69 14.06
CA ILE A 329 23.12 13.92 13.40
C ILE A 329 24.56 14.20 13.81
N LYS A 330 25.50 13.83 12.94
CA LYS A 330 26.93 14.08 13.18
C LYS A 330 27.25 15.56 12.95
N LYS A 331 27.94 16.17 13.92
CA LYS A 331 28.48 17.55 13.79
C LYS A 331 29.60 17.56 12.76
N GLY A 332 29.28 17.99 11.54
CA GLY A 332 30.21 18.10 10.41
C GLY A 332 30.13 19.44 9.71
N ARG A 333 30.93 19.64 8.66
CA ARG A 333 30.92 20.86 7.82
C ARG A 333 29.58 21.08 7.10
N THR A 334 28.82 20.01 6.87
CA THR A 334 27.52 20.03 6.18
C THR A 334 26.49 19.30 7.02
N SER A 335 25.37 19.95 7.31
CA SER A 335 24.25 19.32 7.99
C SER A 335 23.60 18.25 7.10
N PRO A 336 23.03 17.18 7.68
CA PRO A 336 22.28 16.19 6.91
C PRO A 336 21.11 16.81 6.14
N HIS A 337 20.82 16.26 4.96
CA HIS A 337 19.68 16.67 4.13
C HIS A 337 18.33 16.36 4.79
N SER A 338 18.23 15.26 5.57
CA SER A 338 17.00 14.86 6.25
C SER A 338 16.50 15.89 7.26
N THR A 339 17.39 16.72 7.81
CA THR A 339 17.06 17.73 8.82
C THR A 339 16.86 19.13 8.22
N PHE A 340 16.99 19.27 6.89
CA PHE A 340 16.70 20.53 6.19
C PHE A 340 15.32 21.10 6.52
N PRO A 341 14.22 20.32 6.55
CA PRO A 341 12.90 20.87 6.83
C PRO A 341 12.83 21.54 8.20
N ASN A 342 13.42 20.94 9.24
CA ASN A 342 13.49 21.51 10.59
C ASN A 342 14.16 22.90 10.59
N ARG A 343 15.33 23.01 9.96
CA ARG A 343 16.06 24.30 9.84
C ARG A 343 15.29 25.33 9.03
N PHE A 344 14.60 24.89 7.98
CA PHE A 344 13.80 25.77 7.12
C PHE A 344 12.59 26.33 7.86
N ILE A 345 11.87 25.50 8.62
CA ILE A 345 10.77 25.93 9.48
C ILE A 345 11.28 26.86 10.59
N GLU A 346 12.44 26.55 11.18
CA GLU A 346 13.07 27.40 12.20
C GLU A 346 13.40 28.80 11.67
N ALA A 347 13.93 28.89 10.44
CA ALA A 347 14.26 30.18 9.81
C ALA A 347 13.03 31.04 9.53
N LEU A 348 11.85 30.43 9.35
CA LEU A 348 10.59 31.16 9.18
C LEU A 348 9.95 31.53 10.52
N GLY A 349 10.08 30.67 11.54
CA GLY A 349 9.71 30.94 12.92
C GLY A 349 8.29 31.49 13.06
N ASN A 350 8.17 32.63 13.78
CA ASN A 350 6.88 33.26 14.09
C ASN A 350 6.08 33.68 12.86
N TYR A 351 6.71 33.90 11.70
CA TYR A 351 5.98 34.22 10.47
C TYR A 351 5.00 33.10 10.08
N LEU A 352 5.40 31.83 10.21
CA LEU A 352 4.52 30.69 9.93
C LEU A 352 3.39 30.58 10.95
N LEU A 353 3.66 30.88 12.22
CA LEU A 353 2.64 30.91 13.27
C LEU A 353 1.64 32.07 13.08
N ASP A 354 2.02 33.14 12.42
CA ASP A 354 1.08 34.19 12.03
C ASP A 354 0.25 33.76 10.81
N TYR A 355 0.94 33.26 9.77
CA TYR A 355 0.32 32.85 8.51
C TYR A 355 -0.68 31.69 8.63
N THR A 356 -0.43 30.74 9.53
CA THR A 356 -1.28 29.56 9.78
C THR A 356 -2.28 29.74 10.91
N ASP A 357 -2.44 30.96 11.44
CA ASP A 357 -3.44 31.23 12.47
C ASP A 357 -4.85 31.22 11.86
N ALA A 358 -5.67 30.25 12.28
CA ALA A 358 -7.04 30.09 11.81
C ALA A 358 -7.91 31.35 12.04
N ARG A 359 -7.57 32.20 13.02
CA ARG A 359 -8.30 33.45 13.31
C ARG A 359 -8.02 34.54 12.27
N GLN A 360 -6.91 34.45 11.55
CA GLN A 360 -6.53 35.42 10.51
C GLN A 360 -7.03 35.01 9.12
N ALA A 361 -7.42 33.75 8.94
CA ALA A 361 -7.88 33.19 7.67
C ALA A 361 -6.94 33.40 6.47
N ARG A 362 -5.62 33.50 6.73
CA ARG A 362 -4.60 33.71 5.68
C ARG A 362 -4.18 32.44 4.96
N CYS A 363 -4.28 31.31 5.65
CA CYS A 363 -3.96 29.98 5.15
C CYS A 363 -5.02 29.00 5.64
N MET A 364 -5.92 28.60 4.74
CA MET A 364 -7.05 27.72 5.04
C MET A 364 -6.87 26.32 4.42
N THR A 365 -5.91 26.17 3.51
CA THR A 365 -5.68 24.92 2.78
C THR A 365 -4.22 24.52 2.75
N VAL A 366 -3.94 23.22 2.63
CA VAL A 366 -2.58 22.69 2.49
C VAL A 366 -1.96 23.15 1.17
N SER A 367 -2.79 23.42 0.15
CA SER A 367 -2.34 24.00 -1.12
C SER A 367 -1.79 25.42 -0.94
N GLN A 368 -2.50 26.29 -0.21
CA GLN A 368 -2.00 27.63 0.12
C GLN A 368 -0.72 27.57 0.96
N LEU A 369 -0.69 26.70 1.97
CA LEU A 369 0.50 26.46 2.79
C LEU A 369 1.71 26.07 1.94
N ARG A 370 1.52 25.11 1.02
CA ARG A 370 2.56 24.67 0.08
C ARG A 370 3.08 25.84 -0.74
N ASP A 371 2.18 26.61 -1.37
CA ASP A 371 2.56 27.69 -2.27
C ASP A 371 3.37 28.77 -1.54
N GLU A 372 2.99 29.07 -0.30
CA GLU A 372 3.74 29.98 0.56
C GLU A 372 5.13 29.42 0.90
N LEU A 373 5.23 28.17 1.35
CA LEU A 373 6.51 27.54 1.66
C LEU A 373 7.41 27.45 0.41
N GLU A 374 6.86 27.16 -0.77
CA GLU A 374 7.60 27.14 -2.03
C GLU A 374 8.11 28.53 -2.43
N SER A 375 7.32 29.57 -2.19
CA SER A 375 7.75 30.96 -2.35
C SER A 375 8.94 31.26 -1.44
N LYS A 376 8.86 30.85 -0.16
CA LYS A 376 9.94 31.04 0.81
C LYS A 376 11.19 30.22 0.50
N LEU A 377 11.07 29.05 -0.12
CA LEU A 377 12.20 28.25 -0.61
C LEU A 377 13.00 28.95 -1.72
N LYS A 378 12.40 29.91 -2.43
CA LYS A 378 13.08 30.74 -3.45
C LYS A 378 13.75 31.98 -2.84
N ASN A 379 13.46 32.30 -1.58
CA ASN A 379 14.02 33.48 -0.91
C ASN A 379 15.46 33.20 -0.43
N TRP A 380 16.41 33.95 -0.97
CA TRP A 380 17.84 33.77 -0.69
C TRP A 380 18.20 34.01 0.79
N GLN A 381 17.53 34.94 1.48
CA GLN A 381 17.82 35.27 2.89
C GLN A 381 17.40 34.10 3.79
N ILE A 382 16.20 33.56 3.57
CA ILE A 382 15.70 32.39 4.30
C ILE A 382 16.59 31.16 4.02
N MET A 383 16.95 30.92 2.76
CA MET A 383 17.81 29.80 2.40
C MET A 383 19.24 29.94 2.94
N ARG A 384 19.74 31.17 3.10
CA ARG A 384 21.03 31.44 3.75
C ARG A 384 20.99 31.05 5.23
N LEU A 385 19.90 31.38 5.93
CA LEU A 385 19.70 31.00 7.33
C LEU A 385 19.51 29.49 7.49
N ALA A 386 18.72 28.85 6.61
CA ALA A 386 18.36 27.44 6.75
C ALA A 386 19.41 26.45 6.21
N ASN A 387 20.16 26.81 5.16
CA ASN A 387 21.01 25.85 4.44
C ASN A 387 22.22 26.48 3.71
N ASN A 388 22.81 27.55 4.27
CA ASN A 388 23.96 28.23 3.67
C ASN A 388 23.76 28.71 2.21
N GLY A 389 22.50 28.92 1.79
CA GLY A 389 22.16 29.67 0.57
C GLY A 389 21.86 28.87 -0.70
N ARG A 390 22.01 27.54 -0.72
CA ARG A 390 21.57 26.71 -1.87
C ARG A 390 20.85 25.44 -1.42
N ARG A 391 19.77 25.12 -2.12
CA ARG A 391 19.00 23.87 -1.94
C ARG A 391 19.54 22.79 -2.86
N GLN A 392 19.85 21.62 -2.31
CA GLN A 392 20.20 20.42 -3.10
C GLN A 392 18.95 19.61 -3.42
N ARG A 393 19.09 18.62 -4.33
CA ARG A 393 17.95 17.77 -4.72
C ARG A 393 17.42 16.98 -3.52
N GLU A 394 18.34 16.52 -2.68
CA GLU A 394 18.14 15.75 -1.47
C GLU A 394 17.33 16.53 -0.42
N ASP A 395 17.60 17.83 -0.26
CA ASP A 395 16.84 18.73 0.61
C ASP A 395 15.38 18.83 0.15
N GLY A 396 15.15 18.88 -1.17
CA GLY A 396 13.80 18.87 -1.75
C GLY A 396 13.07 17.53 -1.54
N ILE A 397 13.78 16.41 -1.47
CA ILE A 397 13.18 15.11 -1.12
C ILE A 397 12.74 15.11 0.34
N ALA A 398 13.61 15.55 1.26
CA ALA A 398 13.27 15.64 2.69
C ALA A 398 12.10 16.61 2.95
N PHE A 399 12.08 17.76 2.29
CA PHE A 399 10.98 18.72 2.40
C PHE A 399 9.65 18.14 1.93
N ARG A 400 9.64 17.43 0.79
CA ARG A 400 8.42 16.75 0.31
C ARG A 400 7.95 15.65 1.27
N ARG A 401 8.88 14.90 1.85
CA ARG A 401 8.58 13.88 2.86
C ARG A 401 7.91 14.49 4.08
N MET A 402 8.39 15.64 4.58
CA MET A 402 7.69 16.37 5.63
C MET A 402 6.28 16.79 5.17
N MET A 403 6.15 17.39 3.99
CA MET A 403 4.86 17.88 3.49
C MET A 403 3.83 16.77 3.23
N SER A 404 4.24 15.53 2.92
CA SER A 404 3.31 14.42 2.69
C SER A 404 2.50 14.05 3.94
N HIS A 405 2.98 14.40 5.14
CA HIS A 405 2.29 14.14 6.40
C HIS A 405 1.02 14.98 6.58
N TYR A 406 0.87 16.06 5.81
CA TYR A 406 -0.30 16.95 5.88
C TYR A 406 -1.19 16.81 4.65
N TRP A 407 -0.67 16.16 3.59
CA TRP A 407 -1.39 16.04 2.34
C TRP A 407 -2.47 14.97 2.42
N ASN A 408 -3.74 15.36 2.29
CA ASN A 408 -4.87 14.44 2.42
C ASN A 408 -4.84 13.60 3.72
N ASN A 409 -4.23 14.13 4.80
CA ASN A 409 -4.05 13.39 6.05
C ASN A 409 -4.40 14.27 7.25
N THR A 410 -5.59 14.06 7.81
CA THR A 410 -6.06 14.71 9.05
C THR A 410 -5.62 13.98 10.31
N GLY A 411 -5.15 12.74 10.21
CA GLY A 411 -4.73 11.92 11.35
C GLY A 411 -3.34 12.30 11.87
N PRO A 412 -2.98 11.87 13.08
CA PRO A 412 -1.67 12.16 13.68
C PRO A 412 -0.52 11.36 13.03
N PHE A 413 -0.85 10.31 12.28
CA PHE A 413 0.11 9.37 11.69
C PHE A 413 0.82 9.94 10.46
N ALA A 414 1.90 9.28 10.07
CA ALA A 414 2.69 9.63 8.89
C ALA A 414 1.95 9.42 7.56
N LEU A 415 0.90 8.59 7.56
CA LEU A 415 0.10 8.28 6.38
C LEU A 415 -1.41 8.38 6.66
N ASP A 416 -2.20 8.55 5.60
CA ASP A 416 -3.67 8.48 5.65
C ASP A 416 -4.13 7.01 5.81
N LEU A 417 -4.37 6.61 7.07
CA LEU A 417 -4.72 5.22 7.42
C LEU A 417 -6.06 4.78 6.82
N VAL A 418 -7.02 5.69 6.59
CA VAL A 418 -8.27 5.32 5.91
C VAL A 418 -7.94 4.84 4.50
N GLY A 419 -7.22 5.67 3.73
CA GLY A 419 -6.81 5.29 2.40
C GLY A 419 -5.95 4.02 2.35
N ALA A 420 -5.09 3.79 3.34
CA ALA A 420 -4.28 2.57 3.41
C ALA A 420 -5.13 1.31 3.63
N VAL A 421 -6.09 1.33 4.55
CA VAL A 421 -7.04 0.22 4.75
C VAL A 421 -7.81 -0.06 3.46
N ILE A 422 -8.30 0.97 2.77
CA ILE A 422 -9.03 0.79 1.51
C ILE A 422 -8.17 0.13 0.43
N ARG A 423 -6.92 0.57 0.27
CA ARG A 423 -5.98 -0.06 -0.69
C ARG A 423 -5.64 -1.49 -0.31
N GLN A 424 -5.33 -1.75 0.96
CA GLN A 424 -5.07 -3.11 1.44
C GLN A 424 -6.32 -4.02 1.30
N GLY A 425 -7.52 -3.45 1.36
CA GLY A 425 -8.77 -4.17 1.08
C GLY A 425 -8.80 -4.88 -0.28
N THR A 426 -8.21 -4.29 -1.33
CA THR A 426 -8.07 -4.96 -2.64
C THR A 426 -7.18 -6.20 -2.55
N PHE A 427 -6.12 -6.19 -1.73
CA PHE A 427 -5.29 -7.37 -1.51
C PHE A 427 -6.04 -8.43 -0.72
N VAL A 428 -6.65 -8.06 0.41
CA VAL A 428 -7.48 -8.94 1.27
C VAL A 428 -8.46 -9.74 0.42
N GLN A 429 -9.20 -9.06 -0.45
CA GLN A 429 -10.25 -9.66 -1.27
C GLN A 429 -9.73 -10.59 -2.34
N LYS A 430 -8.59 -10.27 -2.96
CA LYS A 430 -7.96 -11.17 -3.92
C LYS A 430 -7.46 -12.44 -3.23
N MET A 431 -6.90 -12.30 -2.03
CA MET A 431 -6.40 -13.46 -1.27
C MET A 431 -7.54 -14.36 -0.79
N ASP A 432 -8.62 -13.75 -0.30
CA ASP A 432 -9.84 -14.45 0.10
C ASP A 432 -10.52 -15.14 -1.09
N HIS A 433 -10.69 -14.43 -2.21
CA HIS A 433 -11.30 -14.99 -3.41
C HIS A 433 -10.47 -16.14 -4.03
N ILE A 434 -9.14 -16.09 -3.97
CA ILE A 434 -8.28 -17.20 -4.39
C ILE A 434 -8.49 -18.44 -3.50
N ASP A 435 -8.82 -18.22 -2.23
CA ASP A 435 -9.19 -19.24 -1.25
C ASP A 435 -8.12 -20.32 -0.99
N TRP A 436 -6.86 -19.90 -0.86
CA TRP A 436 -5.77 -20.83 -0.50
C TRP A 436 -5.91 -21.40 0.91
N LEU A 437 -6.64 -20.72 1.81
CA LEU A 437 -6.81 -21.15 3.20
C LEU A 437 -7.45 -22.54 3.27
N HIS A 438 -8.42 -22.81 2.39
CA HIS A 438 -9.14 -24.07 2.29
C HIS A 438 -8.48 -25.08 1.34
N SER A 439 -7.33 -24.75 0.75
CA SER A 439 -6.59 -25.66 -0.13
C SER A 439 -5.94 -26.81 0.66
N PRO A 440 -6.08 -28.08 0.21
CA PRO A 440 -5.41 -29.22 0.84
C PRO A 440 -3.87 -29.11 0.76
N THR A 441 -3.35 -28.24 -0.12
CA THR A 441 -1.91 -28.03 -0.33
C THR A 441 -1.41 -26.72 0.25
N VAL A 442 -2.16 -26.08 1.15
CA VAL A 442 -1.84 -24.74 1.70
C VAL A 442 -0.40 -24.64 2.22
N MET A 443 0.08 -25.65 2.96
CA MET A 443 1.44 -25.66 3.51
C MET A 443 2.52 -25.72 2.43
N ALA A 444 2.35 -26.58 1.42
CA ALA A 444 3.27 -26.68 0.29
C ALA A 444 3.25 -25.40 -0.58
N THR A 445 2.07 -24.76 -0.68
CA THR A 445 1.91 -23.46 -1.34
C THR A 445 2.69 -22.38 -0.61
N MET A 446 2.63 -22.32 0.73
CA MET A 446 3.42 -21.40 1.55
C MET A 446 4.93 -21.63 1.38
N ASP A 447 5.39 -22.89 1.35
CA ASP A 447 6.81 -23.20 1.13
C ASP A 447 7.30 -22.72 -0.25
N ARG A 448 6.47 -22.90 -1.29
CA ARG A 448 6.78 -22.43 -2.66
C ARG A 448 6.85 -20.91 -2.75
N LEU A 449 5.88 -20.19 -2.16
CA LEU A 449 5.86 -18.73 -2.22
C LEU A 449 6.98 -18.09 -1.39
N ILE A 450 7.38 -18.68 -0.26
CA ILE A 450 8.50 -18.17 0.55
C ILE A 450 9.80 -18.28 -0.24
N ARG A 451 10.04 -19.40 -0.93
CA ARG A 451 11.21 -19.55 -1.84
C ARG A 451 11.20 -18.50 -2.95
N LYS A 452 10.03 -18.21 -3.53
CA LYS A 452 9.87 -17.19 -4.57
C LYS A 452 10.09 -15.77 -4.01
N TYR A 453 9.63 -15.50 -2.79
CA TYR A 453 9.84 -14.25 -2.07
C TYR A 453 11.32 -13.97 -1.79
N LEU A 454 12.10 -14.98 -1.40
CA LEU A 454 13.55 -14.82 -1.20
C LEU A 454 14.26 -14.32 -2.47
N VAL A 455 13.90 -14.86 -3.64
CA VAL A 455 14.42 -14.38 -4.93
C VAL A 455 13.94 -12.96 -5.20
N PHE A 456 12.67 -12.65 -4.95
CA PHE A 456 12.12 -11.30 -5.11
C PHE A 456 12.84 -10.28 -4.23
N PHE A 457 13.10 -10.59 -2.97
CA PHE A 457 13.84 -9.70 -2.08
C PHE A 457 15.27 -9.47 -2.56
N HIS A 458 15.94 -10.53 -3.03
CA HIS A 458 17.25 -10.41 -3.65
C HIS A 458 17.25 -9.47 -4.87
N ILE A 459 16.19 -9.49 -5.70
CA ILE A 459 16.00 -8.54 -6.81
C ILE A 459 15.93 -7.10 -6.27
N MET A 460 15.12 -6.85 -5.24
CA MET A 460 15.01 -5.51 -4.63
C MET A 460 16.35 -5.02 -4.08
N ALA A 461 17.07 -5.87 -3.35
CA ALA A 461 18.36 -5.53 -2.75
C ALA A 461 19.45 -5.29 -3.80
N SER A 462 19.47 -6.08 -4.88
CA SER A 462 20.49 -6.01 -5.94
C SER A 462 20.28 -4.85 -6.92
N TYR A 463 19.03 -4.39 -7.08
CA TYR A 463 18.68 -3.36 -8.05
C TYR A 463 17.95 -2.17 -7.40
N PRO A 464 18.56 -1.45 -6.45
CA PRO A 464 17.89 -0.41 -5.64
C PRO A 464 17.46 0.84 -6.43
N ARG A 465 17.73 0.89 -7.74
CA ARG A 465 17.29 1.96 -8.65
C ARG A 465 16.13 1.54 -9.56
N ARG A 466 15.64 0.31 -9.44
CA ARG A 466 14.53 -0.26 -10.21
C ARG A 466 13.42 -0.69 -9.25
N MET A 467 12.18 -0.49 -9.67
CA MET A 467 11.00 -0.92 -8.92
C MET A 467 10.74 -2.40 -9.23
N ALA A 468 10.87 -3.26 -8.21
CA ALA A 468 10.37 -4.62 -8.29
C ALA A 468 8.89 -4.65 -7.91
N VAL A 469 8.09 -5.49 -8.57
CA VAL A 469 6.65 -5.59 -8.32
C VAL A 469 6.28 -7.04 -8.05
N PRO A 470 5.64 -7.33 -6.89
CA PRO A 470 5.34 -8.68 -6.49
C PRO A 470 4.17 -9.29 -7.27
N THR A 471 4.10 -10.61 -7.23
CA THR A 471 2.87 -11.38 -7.51
C THR A 471 2.11 -11.57 -6.19
N LEU A 472 0.81 -11.86 -6.19
CA LEU A 472 -0.01 -12.00 -4.97
C LEU A 472 0.58 -12.98 -3.94
N ASP A 473 1.12 -14.12 -4.40
CA ASP A 473 1.81 -15.10 -3.55
C ASP A 473 3.09 -14.54 -2.91
N VAL A 474 3.89 -13.80 -3.68
CA VAL A 474 5.10 -13.13 -3.17
C VAL A 474 4.76 -12.02 -2.18
N ASP A 475 3.69 -11.29 -2.46
CA ASP A 475 3.25 -10.15 -1.64
C ASP A 475 2.70 -10.62 -0.29
N LEU A 476 1.99 -11.76 -0.25
CA LEU A 476 1.59 -12.39 1.01
C LEU A 476 2.79 -12.64 1.94
N ALA A 477 3.86 -13.24 1.44
CA ALA A 477 5.09 -13.43 2.23
C ALA A 477 5.76 -12.10 2.60
N TRP A 478 5.73 -11.11 1.71
CA TRP A 478 6.32 -9.81 1.98
C TRP A 478 5.57 -9.05 3.07
N HIS A 479 4.24 -8.99 3.01
CA HIS A 479 3.38 -8.41 4.03
C HIS A 479 3.53 -9.14 5.37
N THR A 480 3.56 -10.48 5.35
CA THR A 480 3.82 -11.28 6.56
C THR A 480 5.16 -10.92 7.19
N HIS A 481 6.20 -10.67 6.39
CA HIS A 481 7.50 -10.27 6.89
C HIS A 481 7.48 -8.85 7.48
N GLN A 482 6.79 -7.90 6.85
CA GLN A 482 6.63 -6.52 7.32
C GLN A 482 5.88 -6.43 8.66
N LEU A 483 4.95 -7.36 8.91
CA LEU A 483 4.22 -7.49 10.17
C LEU A 483 5.12 -7.94 11.35
N GLY A 484 6.38 -8.28 11.08
CA GLY A 484 7.48 -8.28 12.06
C GLY A 484 8.47 -7.13 11.80
N PRO A 485 8.15 -5.87 12.17
CA PRO A 485 8.82 -4.70 11.60
C PRO A 485 10.30 -4.57 11.99
N GLN A 486 10.66 -4.90 13.23
CA GLN A 486 12.08 -4.95 13.63
C GLN A 486 12.87 -5.98 12.80
N ARG A 487 12.34 -7.21 12.65
CA ARG A 487 12.95 -8.26 11.83
C ARG A 487 13.10 -7.81 10.38
N TYR A 488 12.04 -7.26 9.81
CA TYR A 488 12.04 -6.78 8.43
C TYR A 488 13.05 -5.66 8.18
N PHE A 489 13.19 -4.74 9.16
CA PHE A 489 14.23 -3.70 9.13
C PHE A 489 15.64 -4.28 9.14
N GLU A 490 15.93 -5.20 10.06
CA GLU A 490 17.24 -5.86 10.17
C GLU A 490 17.59 -6.62 8.88
N TYR A 491 16.65 -7.41 8.35
CA TYR A 491 16.83 -8.14 7.08
C TYR A 491 17.09 -7.17 5.92
N SER A 492 16.33 -6.08 5.81
CA SER A 492 16.48 -5.06 4.77
C SER A 492 17.84 -4.36 4.80
N VAL A 493 18.24 -3.88 5.97
CA VAL A 493 19.51 -3.17 6.18
C VAL A 493 20.69 -4.10 5.91
N TYR A 494 20.61 -5.36 6.35
CA TYR A 494 21.66 -6.36 6.14
C TYR A 494 21.82 -6.70 4.65
N HIS A 495 20.75 -7.14 3.99
CA HIS A 495 20.83 -7.60 2.60
C HIS A 495 21.14 -6.49 1.60
N THR A 496 20.69 -5.25 1.86
CA THR A 496 21.03 -4.13 0.98
C THR A 496 22.50 -3.71 1.11
N LYS A 497 23.12 -3.85 2.29
CA LYS A 497 24.56 -3.63 2.49
C LYS A 497 25.43 -4.66 1.74
N LEU A 498 24.92 -5.85 1.45
CA LEU A 498 25.65 -6.85 0.65
C LEU A 498 25.81 -6.42 -0.82
N HIS A 499 24.89 -5.59 -1.33
CA HIS A 499 24.85 -5.17 -2.73
C HIS A 499 25.16 -3.68 -2.95
N SER A 500 25.17 -2.87 -1.90
CA SER A 500 25.37 -1.43 -1.94
C SER A 500 26.23 -0.96 -0.78
N ARG A 501 26.99 0.13 -0.99
CA ARG A 501 27.75 0.80 0.08
C ARG A 501 26.87 1.41 1.19
N THR A 502 25.56 1.49 0.97
CA THR A 502 24.61 2.14 1.87
C THR A 502 23.47 1.21 2.22
N ALA A 503 23.18 1.07 3.51
CA ALA A 503 21.99 0.39 3.98
C ALA A 503 20.73 1.10 3.50
N THR A 504 19.70 0.30 3.27
CA THR A 504 18.36 0.79 2.90
C THR A 504 17.34 -0.03 3.65
N PHE A 505 16.45 0.64 4.34
CA PHE A 505 15.25 0.00 4.85
C PHE A 505 14.24 -0.05 3.69
N ILE A 506 14.05 -1.22 3.09
CA ILE A 506 13.21 -1.37 1.89
C ILE A 506 11.77 -1.07 2.28
N ASP A 507 11.15 -0.11 1.58
CA ASP A 507 9.80 0.33 1.88
C ASP A 507 8.77 -0.45 1.05
N HIS A 508 7.49 -0.30 1.42
CA HIS A 508 6.37 -0.79 0.63
C HIS A 508 5.49 0.40 0.25
N ASP A 509 5.64 0.85 -0.99
CA ASP A 509 4.91 2.00 -1.50
C ASP A 509 3.40 1.74 -1.48
N ASP A 510 2.68 2.49 -0.67
CA ASP A 510 1.22 2.39 -0.56
C ASP A 510 0.49 2.90 -1.80
N LYS A 511 1.14 3.75 -2.59
CA LYS A 511 0.60 4.30 -3.84
C LYS A 511 1.65 4.22 -4.93
N ILE A 512 1.30 3.63 -6.07
CA ILE A 512 2.12 3.54 -7.28
C ILE A 512 1.25 3.81 -8.51
N ASP A 513 1.78 4.61 -9.44
CA ASP A 513 1.15 4.77 -10.76
C ASP A 513 0.97 3.41 -11.45
N GLU A 514 -0.25 3.12 -11.90
CA GLU A 514 -0.61 1.83 -12.52
C GLU A 514 0.28 1.44 -13.71
N ASN A 515 0.73 2.41 -14.53
CA ASN A 515 1.61 2.12 -15.67
C ASN A 515 3.02 1.78 -15.18
N ARG A 516 3.56 2.53 -14.23
CA ARG A 516 4.86 2.21 -13.59
C ARG A 516 4.83 0.86 -12.89
N LEU A 517 3.71 0.51 -12.26
CA LEU A 517 3.49 -0.80 -11.65
C LEU A 517 3.53 -1.91 -12.72
N SER A 518 2.82 -1.74 -13.83
CA SER A 518 2.82 -2.69 -14.94
C SER A 518 4.22 -2.88 -15.56
N ASP A 519 4.94 -1.78 -15.81
CA ASP A 519 6.31 -1.82 -16.34
C ASP A 519 7.29 -2.46 -15.34
N GLY A 520 7.13 -2.18 -14.04
CA GLY A 520 7.89 -2.80 -12.96
C GLY A 520 7.65 -4.31 -12.87
N PHE A 521 6.42 -4.76 -13.11
CA PHE A 521 6.06 -6.17 -13.15
C PHE A 521 6.66 -6.91 -14.36
N GLU A 522 6.65 -6.29 -15.55
CA GLU A 522 7.35 -6.80 -16.73
C GLU A 522 8.86 -6.96 -16.45
N TRP A 523 9.48 -5.92 -15.88
CA TRP A 523 10.89 -5.95 -15.52
C TRP A 523 11.21 -7.01 -14.47
N THR A 524 10.40 -7.13 -13.41
CA THR A 524 10.59 -8.13 -12.35
C THR A 524 10.50 -9.54 -12.91
N SER A 525 9.51 -9.81 -13.75
CA SER A 525 9.34 -11.11 -14.42
C SER A 525 10.58 -11.50 -15.24
N LYS A 526 11.14 -10.53 -15.97
CA LYS A 526 12.36 -10.70 -16.77
C LYS A 526 13.59 -11.01 -15.93
N ILE A 527 13.78 -10.32 -14.80
CA ILE A 527 14.93 -10.53 -13.91
C ILE A 527 14.79 -11.84 -13.14
N TYR A 528 13.61 -12.14 -12.61
CA TYR A 528 13.32 -13.40 -11.93
C TYR A 528 13.72 -14.59 -12.82
N ARG A 529 13.20 -14.65 -14.05
CA ARG A 529 13.55 -15.69 -15.01
C ARG A 529 15.06 -15.84 -15.24
N LYS A 530 15.80 -14.72 -15.29
CA LYS A 530 17.25 -14.76 -15.47
C LYS A 530 17.97 -15.36 -14.25
N LEU A 531 17.53 -15.01 -13.04
CA LEU A 531 18.11 -15.50 -11.79
C LEU A 531 17.76 -16.96 -11.51
N THR A 532 16.63 -17.43 -12.01
CA THR A 532 16.10 -18.79 -11.77
C THR A 532 16.26 -19.72 -12.97
N ASP A 533 17.17 -19.41 -13.90
CA ASP A 533 17.48 -20.23 -15.08
C ASP A 533 16.23 -20.67 -15.89
N GLY A 534 15.29 -19.75 -16.10
CA GLY A 534 14.13 -19.97 -16.96
C GLY A 534 12.81 -20.28 -16.25
N LYS A 535 12.74 -20.29 -14.91
CA LYS A 535 11.43 -20.34 -14.22
C LYS A 535 10.56 -19.11 -14.55
N ILE A 536 9.25 -19.29 -14.56
CA ILE A 536 8.27 -18.25 -14.85
C ILE A 536 7.88 -17.54 -13.55
N TYR A 537 7.80 -16.22 -13.57
CA TYR A 537 7.44 -15.45 -12.38
C TYR A 537 5.94 -15.51 -12.06
N SER A 538 5.08 -15.27 -13.07
CA SER A 538 3.62 -15.43 -12.94
C SER A 538 3.15 -16.56 -13.84
N GLU A 539 2.52 -17.58 -13.23
CA GLU A 539 1.95 -18.74 -13.93
C GLU A 539 0.51 -18.50 -14.39
N CYS A 540 -0.15 -17.43 -13.93
CA CYS A 540 -1.52 -17.06 -14.31
C CYS A 540 -1.69 -16.90 -15.83
N THR A 541 -2.74 -17.47 -16.40
CA THR A 541 -3.03 -17.53 -17.85
C THR A 541 -3.95 -16.39 -18.35
N CYS A 542 -4.21 -15.38 -17.51
CA CYS A 542 -5.05 -14.23 -17.88
C CYS A 542 -4.45 -13.41 -19.04
N TRP A 543 -5.31 -12.66 -19.73
CA TRP A 543 -4.91 -11.85 -20.90
C TRP A 543 -3.74 -10.91 -20.61
N TYR A 544 -3.72 -10.31 -19.41
CA TYR A 544 -2.67 -9.39 -18.98
C TYR A 544 -1.34 -10.11 -18.77
N CYS A 545 -1.34 -11.24 -18.05
CA CYS A 545 -0.11 -11.99 -17.81
C CYS A 545 0.47 -12.59 -19.10
N GLU A 546 -0.38 -13.02 -20.04
CA GLU A 546 0.05 -13.40 -21.38
C GLU A 546 0.68 -12.23 -22.13
N ALA A 547 0.06 -11.04 -22.08
CA ALA A 547 0.59 -9.82 -22.70
C ALA A 547 1.97 -9.43 -22.16
N ILE A 548 2.19 -9.58 -20.84
CA ILE A 548 3.46 -9.27 -20.17
C ILE A 548 4.54 -10.31 -20.52
N ARG A 549 4.20 -11.60 -20.54
CA ARG A 549 5.17 -12.66 -20.86
C ARG A 549 5.62 -12.63 -22.33
N ALA A 550 4.73 -12.28 -23.25
CA ALA A 550 4.96 -12.48 -24.68
C ALA A 550 6.20 -11.74 -25.25
N PRO A 551 6.47 -10.46 -24.94
CA PRO A 551 7.67 -9.76 -25.38
C PRO A 551 8.95 -10.35 -24.77
N ASP A 552 8.92 -10.63 -23.47
CA ASP A 552 10.09 -11.07 -22.71
C ASP A 552 10.64 -12.43 -23.19
N LEU A 553 9.75 -13.35 -23.60
CA LEU A 553 10.13 -14.69 -24.06
C LEU A 553 10.68 -14.72 -25.50
N ARG A 554 10.55 -13.64 -26.28
CA ARG A 554 10.87 -13.63 -27.72
C ARG A 554 11.52 -12.34 -28.23
N SER A 555 12.13 -11.56 -27.34
CA SER A 555 12.85 -10.34 -27.72
C SER A 555 14.20 -10.65 -28.39
N GLY A 556 14.38 -10.18 -29.63
CA GLY A 556 15.66 -10.16 -30.36
C GLY A 556 15.88 -11.34 -31.34
N PRO A 557 16.92 -11.25 -32.20
CA PRO A 557 17.26 -12.30 -33.18
C PRO A 557 17.84 -13.57 -32.53
N PHE A 558 18.39 -13.46 -31.32
CA PHE A 558 18.93 -14.59 -30.55
C PHE A 558 18.16 -14.75 -29.23
N VAL A 559 17.67 -15.96 -28.97
CA VAL A 559 16.91 -16.30 -27.76
C VAL A 559 17.88 -16.88 -26.73
N SER A 560 17.94 -16.30 -25.53
CA SER A 560 18.76 -16.89 -24.44
C SER A 560 18.25 -18.27 -24.04
N SER A 561 19.14 -19.13 -23.53
CA SER A 561 18.76 -20.45 -23.00
C SER A 561 17.64 -20.36 -21.95
N THR A 562 17.72 -19.38 -21.06
CA THR A 562 16.69 -19.10 -20.04
C THR A 562 15.34 -18.71 -20.65
N ALA A 563 15.33 -17.92 -21.73
CA ALA A 563 14.11 -17.54 -22.44
C ALA A 563 13.52 -18.72 -23.24
N ALA A 564 14.36 -19.63 -23.73
CA ALA A 564 13.91 -20.85 -24.38
C ALA A 564 13.22 -21.81 -23.39
N LYS A 565 13.83 -22.05 -22.22
CA LYS A 565 13.23 -22.84 -21.13
C LYS A 565 11.91 -22.25 -20.65
N ALA A 566 11.88 -20.94 -20.36
CA ALA A 566 10.67 -20.26 -19.90
C ALA A 566 9.54 -20.31 -20.94
N ARG A 567 9.89 -20.28 -22.23
CA ARG A 567 8.93 -20.40 -23.33
C ARG A 567 8.32 -21.79 -23.44
N GLU A 568 9.11 -22.83 -23.18
CA GLU A 568 8.62 -24.20 -23.11
C GLU A 568 7.68 -24.37 -21.92
N ALA A 569 8.10 -23.93 -20.73
CA ALA A 569 7.24 -23.92 -19.55
C ALA A 569 5.94 -23.14 -19.78
N ALA A 570 6.00 -21.98 -20.42
CA ALA A 570 4.82 -21.13 -20.68
C ALA A 570 3.84 -21.78 -21.66
N ALA A 571 4.34 -22.63 -22.55
CA ALA A 571 3.50 -23.36 -23.50
C ALA A 571 2.54 -24.34 -22.83
N ASN A 572 2.96 -24.89 -21.69
CA ASN A 572 2.25 -25.95 -21.00
C ASN A 572 1.37 -25.42 -19.86
N LEU A 573 1.35 -24.10 -19.60
CA LEU A 573 0.56 -23.51 -18.52
C LEU A 573 -0.95 -23.75 -18.69
N HIS A 574 -1.45 -23.69 -19.93
CA HIS A 574 -2.88 -23.93 -20.23
C HIS A 574 -3.28 -25.40 -20.12
N ASP A 575 -2.31 -26.32 -20.07
CA ASP A 575 -2.54 -27.77 -19.98
C ASP A 575 -2.35 -28.29 -18.54
N ARG A 576 -1.94 -27.42 -17.60
CA ARG A 576 -1.67 -27.76 -16.20
C ARG A 576 -2.95 -27.72 -15.38
N GLN A 577 -3.31 -28.85 -14.78
CA GLN A 577 -4.52 -28.99 -13.94
C GLN A 577 -4.46 -28.17 -12.64
N ASP A 578 -3.26 -27.84 -12.17
CA ASP A 578 -3.06 -27.06 -10.95
C ASP A 578 -3.14 -25.54 -11.18
N ILE A 579 -3.39 -25.11 -12.41
CA ILE A 579 -3.64 -23.71 -12.78
C ILE A 579 -5.11 -23.60 -13.15
N SER A 580 -5.85 -22.76 -12.43
CA SER A 580 -7.27 -22.57 -12.71
C SER A 580 -7.47 -21.94 -14.08
N SER A 581 -8.53 -22.34 -14.80
CA SER A 581 -8.94 -21.62 -16.01
C SER A 581 -9.53 -20.25 -15.70
N ASP A 582 -9.93 -20.01 -14.45
CA ASP A 582 -10.38 -18.71 -13.96
C ASP A 582 -9.16 -17.85 -13.55
N PRO A 583 -8.89 -16.73 -14.26
CA PRO A 583 -7.86 -15.76 -13.91
C PRO A 583 -7.89 -15.27 -12.46
N GLU A 584 -9.07 -15.12 -11.86
CA GLU A 584 -9.25 -14.54 -10.52
C GLU A 584 -8.85 -15.52 -9.41
N LYS A 585 -8.80 -16.82 -9.72
CA LYS A 585 -8.33 -17.89 -8.84
C LYS A 585 -6.82 -18.17 -8.95
N ASN A 586 -6.08 -17.41 -9.75
CA ASN A 586 -4.64 -17.61 -9.94
C ASN A 586 -3.82 -16.40 -9.45
N PRO A 587 -2.67 -16.63 -8.79
CA PRO A 587 -1.79 -15.53 -8.40
C PRO A 587 -1.19 -14.83 -9.63
N HIS A 588 -1.49 -13.54 -9.76
CA HIS A 588 -0.90 -12.65 -10.75
C HIS A 588 -0.30 -11.41 -10.06
N ILE A 589 -0.14 -10.29 -10.78
CA ILE A 589 0.38 -9.04 -10.22
C ILE A 589 -0.40 -8.63 -8.96
N SER A 590 0.33 -8.27 -7.90
CA SER A 590 -0.29 -7.56 -6.78
C SER A 590 -0.33 -6.07 -7.12
N ALA A 591 -1.54 -5.50 -7.12
CA ALA A 591 -1.80 -4.13 -7.58
C ALA A 591 -2.70 -3.36 -6.61
N HIS A 592 -2.71 -3.75 -5.34
CA HIS A 592 -3.53 -3.12 -4.30
C HIS A 592 -3.09 -1.66 -4.04
N ASN A 593 -1.84 -1.32 -4.34
CA ASN A 593 -1.29 0.04 -4.31
C ASN A 593 -1.41 0.79 -5.65
N ALA A 594 -2.05 0.22 -6.68
CA ALA A 594 -2.18 0.87 -7.98
C ALA A 594 -3.15 2.05 -7.90
N VAL A 595 -2.69 3.22 -8.35
CA VAL A 595 -3.49 4.43 -8.43
C VAL A 595 -3.31 5.11 -9.78
N PRO A 596 -4.35 5.75 -10.35
CA PRO A 596 -4.18 6.55 -11.54
C PRO A 596 -3.34 7.79 -11.23
N ALA A 597 -2.21 7.97 -11.92
CA ALA A 597 -1.45 9.21 -11.80
C ALA A 597 -2.02 10.31 -12.68
N GLU A 598 -2.15 11.51 -12.13
CA GLU A 598 -2.28 12.72 -12.95
C GLU A 598 -0.91 13.10 -13.50
N THR A 599 -0.81 13.18 -14.83
CA THR A 599 0.41 13.49 -15.58
C THR A 599 0.22 14.74 -16.43
N LYS A 600 1.33 15.41 -16.80
CA LYS A 600 1.30 16.55 -17.73
C LYS A 600 0.74 16.17 -19.10
N ASP A 601 0.99 14.95 -19.54
CA ASP A 601 0.55 14.46 -20.86
C ASP A 601 -0.99 14.35 -20.94
N LYS A 602 -1.64 13.95 -19.83
CA LYS A 602 -3.11 13.92 -19.72
C LYS A 602 -3.70 15.32 -19.91
N VAL A 603 -3.02 16.36 -19.42
CA VAL A 603 -3.43 17.78 -19.60
C VAL A 603 -3.30 18.22 -21.06
N LEU A 604 -2.35 17.66 -21.80
CA LEU A 604 -2.14 17.91 -23.23
C LEU A 604 -2.98 16.99 -24.15
N GLY A 605 -3.92 16.22 -23.60
CA GLY A 605 -4.85 15.37 -24.35
C GLY A 605 -4.34 13.96 -24.70
N ILE A 606 -3.12 13.59 -24.29
CA ILE A 606 -2.57 12.24 -24.46
C ILE A 606 -2.71 11.48 -23.14
N ASP A 607 -3.60 10.50 -23.05
CA ASP A 607 -3.72 9.65 -21.84
C ASP A 607 -2.72 8.48 -21.91
N PRO A 608 -1.63 8.47 -21.10
CA PRO A 608 -0.64 7.39 -21.13
C PRO A 608 -1.24 6.03 -20.78
N ARG A 609 -2.32 5.98 -20.00
CA ARG A 609 -3.02 4.73 -19.65
C ARG A 609 -3.66 4.10 -20.87
N ARG A 610 -4.24 4.91 -21.76
CA ARG A 610 -4.77 4.43 -23.05
C ARG A 610 -3.66 3.87 -23.94
N ILE A 611 -2.48 4.51 -23.96
CA ILE A 611 -1.33 4.01 -24.72
C ILE A 611 -0.86 2.66 -24.19
N GLN A 612 -0.68 2.54 -22.86
CA GLN A 612 -0.27 1.28 -22.23
C GLN A 612 -1.30 0.18 -22.48
N ALA A 613 -2.60 0.49 -22.36
CA ALA A 613 -3.69 -0.43 -22.68
C ALA A 613 -3.60 -0.96 -24.12
N MET A 614 -3.41 -0.06 -25.11
CA MET A 614 -3.24 -0.45 -26.51
C MET A 614 -1.99 -1.33 -26.73
N LYS A 615 -0.87 -1.01 -26.07
CA LYS A 615 0.37 -1.81 -26.13
C LYS A 615 0.14 -3.22 -25.59
N LEU A 616 -0.48 -3.35 -24.42
CA LEU A 616 -0.77 -4.65 -23.80
C LEU A 616 -1.74 -5.48 -24.65
N ARG A 617 -2.80 -4.85 -25.17
CA ARG A 617 -3.74 -5.49 -26.09
C ARG A 617 -3.04 -6.04 -27.34
N HIS A 618 -2.19 -5.24 -27.98
CA HIS A 618 -1.41 -5.68 -29.14
C HIS A 618 -0.49 -6.87 -28.81
N ASN A 619 0.15 -6.85 -27.64
CA ASN A 619 1.00 -7.95 -27.20
C ASN A 619 0.18 -9.23 -26.95
N TYR A 620 -0.99 -9.11 -26.33
CA TYR A 620 -1.92 -10.21 -26.12
C TYR A 620 -2.39 -10.81 -27.45
N GLU A 621 -2.88 -9.99 -28.38
CA GLU A 621 -3.34 -10.45 -29.70
C GLU A 621 -2.22 -11.17 -30.47
N LYS A 622 -0.98 -10.68 -30.38
CA LYS A 622 0.20 -11.38 -30.94
C LYS A 622 0.45 -12.73 -30.28
N ALA A 623 0.32 -12.82 -28.95
CA ALA A 623 0.48 -14.07 -28.21
C ALA A 623 -0.59 -15.09 -28.63
N ARG A 624 -1.86 -14.65 -28.68
CA ARG A 624 -3.00 -15.47 -29.07
C ARG A 624 -2.86 -16.04 -30.48
N ARG A 625 -2.59 -15.20 -31.48
CA ARG A 625 -2.38 -15.64 -32.88
C ARG A 625 -1.26 -16.69 -32.99
N ARG A 626 -0.24 -16.63 -32.14
CA ARG A 626 0.85 -17.62 -32.10
C ARG A 626 0.41 -18.94 -31.47
N ALA A 627 -0.36 -18.89 -30.39
CA ALA A 627 -0.94 -20.08 -29.76
C ALA A 627 -1.88 -20.80 -30.74
N GLU A 628 -2.78 -20.06 -31.40
CA GLU A 628 -3.66 -20.60 -32.46
C GLU A 628 -2.86 -21.27 -33.58
N LYS A 629 -1.78 -20.64 -34.06
CA LYS A 629 -0.90 -21.21 -35.10
C LYS A 629 -0.19 -22.49 -34.64
N ARG A 630 0.18 -22.58 -33.37
CA ARG A 630 0.80 -23.77 -32.78
C ARG A 630 -0.22 -24.91 -32.68
N ASN A 631 -1.42 -24.61 -32.18
CA ASN A 631 -2.51 -25.58 -32.06
C ASN A 631 -2.91 -26.13 -33.43
N ARG A 632 -3.05 -25.27 -34.45
CA ARG A 632 -3.30 -25.71 -35.84
C ARG A 632 -2.22 -26.62 -36.42
N LYS A 633 -0.97 -26.51 -35.98
CA LYS A 633 0.12 -27.42 -36.39
C LYS A 633 0.05 -28.76 -35.66
N LEU A 634 -0.30 -28.75 -34.37
CA LEU A 634 -0.43 -29.95 -33.55
C LEU A 634 -1.68 -30.78 -33.91
N SER A 635 -2.80 -30.12 -34.27
CA SER A 635 -4.04 -30.78 -34.70
C SER A 635 -3.95 -31.52 -36.05
N LYS A 636 -2.82 -31.44 -36.76
CA LYS A 636 -2.59 -32.23 -37.98
C LYS A 636 -2.03 -33.64 -37.70
N THR A 637 -1.79 -33.99 -36.43
CA THR A 637 -1.15 -35.24 -36.00
C THR A 637 -1.89 -35.92 -34.82
N ASP A 638 -3.20 -36.13 -34.97
CA ASP A 638 -4.12 -36.90 -34.10
C ASP A 638 -4.82 -36.26 -32.86
N ASP A 639 -6.03 -36.79 -32.66
CA ASP A 639 -7.08 -36.70 -31.62
C ASP A 639 -8.04 -35.46 -31.54
N PRO A 640 -9.32 -35.59 -31.94
CA PRO A 640 -10.34 -34.53 -31.87
C PRO A 640 -10.71 -34.04 -30.46
N LYS A 641 -10.31 -34.76 -29.40
CA LYS A 641 -10.63 -34.41 -28.00
C LYS A 641 -9.77 -33.29 -27.41
N ARG A 642 -8.71 -32.83 -28.10
CA ARG A 642 -7.80 -31.75 -27.67
C ARG A 642 -8.20 -30.35 -28.12
N ARG A 643 -9.51 -30.06 -28.23
CA ARG A 643 -9.98 -28.68 -28.34
C ARG A 643 -9.87 -28.00 -26.98
N SER A 644 -8.66 -27.58 -26.60
CA SER A 644 -8.51 -26.74 -25.39
C SER A 644 -9.26 -25.43 -25.60
N SER A 645 -9.85 -24.97 -24.50
CA SER A 645 -10.82 -23.87 -24.33
C SER A 645 -10.25 -22.47 -24.61
N SER A 646 -9.38 -22.33 -25.61
CA SER A 646 -8.66 -21.09 -25.94
C SER A 646 -9.56 -19.96 -26.50
N SER A 647 -10.88 -20.04 -26.34
CA SER A 647 -11.86 -19.07 -26.84
C SER A 647 -12.73 -18.42 -25.76
N ALA A 648 -12.60 -18.77 -24.48
CA ALA A 648 -13.51 -18.24 -23.45
C ALA A 648 -13.17 -16.80 -23.00
N ALA A 649 -11.94 -16.33 -23.20
CA ALA A 649 -11.50 -15.00 -22.74
C ALA A 649 -11.74 -13.87 -23.76
N ASP A 650 -12.28 -14.16 -24.94
CA ASP A 650 -12.34 -13.26 -26.09
C ASP A 650 -13.77 -12.83 -26.40
N ALA A 651 -14.22 -11.66 -25.89
CA ALA A 651 -15.26 -10.89 -26.58
C ALA A 651 -15.44 -9.43 -26.14
N ASN A 652 -15.22 -9.04 -24.88
CA ASN A 652 -15.67 -7.71 -24.45
C ASN A 652 -14.54 -6.69 -24.28
N MET A 653 -14.65 -5.60 -25.06
CA MET A 653 -13.88 -4.36 -24.91
C MET A 653 -14.14 -3.66 -23.57
N TYR A 654 -15.20 -4.08 -22.86
CA TYR A 654 -15.61 -3.62 -21.54
C TYR A 654 -15.53 -4.78 -20.56
N ALA A 655 -14.74 -4.64 -19.50
CA ALA A 655 -14.81 -5.60 -18.41
C ALA A 655 -16.08 -5.31 -17.61
N VAL A 656 -16.77 -6.36 -17.16
CA VAL A 656 -17.90 -6.23 -16.24
C VAL A 656 -17.49 -6.90 -14.91
N PRO A 657 -16.56 -6.29 -14.15
CA PRO A 657 -16.21 -6.82 -12.84
C PRO A 657 -17.40 -6.78 -11.88
N MET A 658 -17.39 -7.69 -10.91
CA MET A 658 -18.29 -7.63 -9.76
C MET A 658 -17.77 -6.60 -8.77
N VAL A 659 -18.43 -5.45 -8.71
CA VAL A 659 -18.10 -4.34 -7.80
C VAL A 659 -19.11 -4.33 -6.66
N TRP A 660 -18.65 -4.59 -5.43
CA TRP A 660 -19.51 -4.68 -4.24
C TRP A 660 -20.69 -5.67 -4.39
N GLY A 661 -20.49 -6.74 -5.17
CA GLY A 661 -21.51 -7.75 -5.46
C GLY A 661 -22.44 -7.43 -6.63
N PHE A 662 -22.19 -6.35 -7.38
CA PHE A 662 -22.99 -5.96 -8.55
C PHE A 662 -22.15 -5.88 -9.83
N PRO A 663 -22.68 -6.28 -10.99
CA PRO A 663 -21.97 -6.15 -12.26
C PRO A 663 -21.89 -4.68 -12.69
N VAL A 664 -20.68 -4.12 -12.78
CA VAL A 664 -20.47 -2.73 -13.21
C VAL A 664 -19.62 -2.70 -14.48
N VAL A 665 -20.09 -1.98 -15.49
CA VAL A 665 -19.37 -1.86 -16.77
C VAL A 665 -18.20 -0.89 -16.62
N VAL A 666 -16.98 -1.40 -16.76
CA VAL A 666 -15.75 -0.60 -16.74
C VAL A 666 -15.17 -0.50 -18.16
N PRO A 667 -14.92 0.71 -18.68
CA PRO A 667 -14.31 0.93 -19.99
C PRO A 667 -12.84 0.48 -19.97
N TYR A 668 -12.65 -0.83 -20.18
CA TYR A 668 -11.40 -1.58 -20.09
C TYR A 668 -10.81 -1.67 -18.67
N TYR A 669 -10.64 -2.89 -18.16
CA TYR A 669 -10.02 -3.16 -16.85
C TYR A 669 -8.95 -4.25 -16.99
N GLY A 670 -7.84 -4.08 -16.28
CA GLY A 670 -6.79 -5.08 -16.17
C GLY A 670 -6.32 -5.25 -14.72
N PRO A 671 -5.77 -6.42 -14.37
CA PRO A 671 -5.31 -6.71 -13.00
C PRO A 671 -4.30 -5.73 -12.39
N TYR A 672 -3.63 -4.91 -13.22
CA TYR A 672 -2.64 -3.92 -12.82
C TYR A 672 -3.23 -2.54 -12.51
N MET A 673 -4.51 -2.33 -12.82
CA MET A 673 -5.20 -1.06 -12.65
C MET A 673 -5.72 -0.90 -11.23
N CYS A 674 -6.00 0.35 -10.87
CA CYS A 674 -6.69 0.69 -9.62
C CYS A 674 -8.03 -0.07 -9.50
N ASP A 675 -8.38 -0.49 -8.29
CA ASP A 675 -9.59 -1.26 -8.02
C ASP A 675 -10.86 -0.46 -8.37
N PRO A 676 -11.73 -0.98 -9.27
CA PRO A 676 -12.97 -0.31 -9.65
C PRO A 676 -13.98 -0.20 -8.50
N CYS A 677 -13.79 -0.94 -7.41
CA CYS A 677 -14.60 -0.85 -6.20
C CYS A 677 -14.35 0.43 -5.39
N VAL A 678 -13.34 1.23 -5.75
CA VAL A 678 -12.94 2.42 -5.00
C VAL A 678 -13.29 3.70 -5.77
N ASN A 679 -14.31 4.40 -5.31
CA ASN A 679 -14.70 5.74 -5.74
C ASN A 679 -13.98 6.81 -4.88
N PRO A 680 -13.17 7.69 -5.51
CA PRO A 680 -12.55 8.83 -4.83
C PRO A 680 -13.43 9.65 -3.89
N ASP A 681 -14.69 9.88 -4.25
CA ASP A 681 -15.56 10.84 -3.59
C ASP A 681 -16.35 10.23 -2.43
N ALA A 682 -16.27 8.92 -2.22
CA ALA A 682 -16.88 8.25 -1.07
C ALA A 682 -16.17 8.57 0.25
N TYR A 683 -14.93 9.08 0.21
CA TYR A 683 -14.03 9.24 1.36
C TYR A 683 -13.63 10.70 1.58
N ALA A 684 -13.37 11.08 2.84
CA ALA A 684 -12.81 12.37 3.24
C ALA A 684 -11.49 12.74 2.51
N SER A 685 -10.69 11.73 2.20
CA SER A 685 -9.44 11.82 1.45
C SER A 685 -9.46 10.80 0.33
N ASN A 686 -9.11 11.21 -0.89
CA ASN A 686 -9.12 10.31 -2.04
C ASN A 686 -8.08 9.17 -1.87
N PRO A 687 -8.51 7.91 -1.68
CA PRO A 687 -7.60 6.78 -1.50
C PRO A 687 -6.86 6.41 -2.79
N SER A 688 -7.40 6.80 -3.94
CA SER A 688 -6.95 6.43 -5.28
C SER A 688 -6.20 7.55 -6.01
N CYS A 689 -5.86 8.66 -5.37
CA CYS A 689 -5.08 9.72 -6.04
C CYS A 689 -3.57 9.63 -5.75
N MET A 690 -2.80 9.84 -6.82
CA MET A 690 -1.44 10.35 -6.77
C MET A 690 -1.29 11.42 -7.87
N SER A 691 -0.78 12.60 -7.52
CA SER A 691 -0.41 13.59 -8.54
C SER A 691 1.10 13.64 -8.74
N THR A 692 1.51 13.68 -10.01
CA THR A 692 2.93 13.81 -10.41
C THR A 692 3.22 15.15 -11.10
N VAL A 693 2.19 15.98 -11.25
CA VAL A 693 2.28 17.32 -11.85
C VAL A 693 2.91 18.30 -10.86
N ALA A 694 3.81 19.17 -11.32
CA ALA A 694 4.43 20.17 -10.46
C ALA A 694 3.36 21.17 -9.96
N GLY A 695 3.37 21.49 -8.66
CA GLY A 695 2.33 22.33 -8.07
C GLY A 695 0.99 21.60 -7.85
N ALA A 696 0.98 20.28 -7.97
CA ALA A 696 -0.19 19.47 -7.68
C ALA A 696 -0.12 18.85 -6.28
N PRO A 697 -1.26 18.33 -5.79
CA PRO A 697 -1.35 17.61 -4.54
C PRO A 697 -0.23 16.58 -4.29
N GLY A 698 0.53 16.75 -3.20
CA GLY A 698 1.63 15.85 -2.82
C GLY A 698 2.94 16.03 -3.61
N ASN A 699 3.03 17.03 -4.49
CA ASN A 699 4.21 17.29 -5.32
C ASN A 699 4.69 18.75 -5.19
N CYS A 700 5.34 19.05 -4.06
CA CYS A 700 6.02 20.32 -3.83
C CYS A 700 7.50 20.28 -4.28
N CYS A 701 8.17 21.42 -4.44
CA CYS A 701 9.57 21.51 -4.87
C CYS A 701 9.88 20.99 -6.30
N ALA A 702 9.88 21.90 -7.29
CA ALA A 702 10.33 21.58 -8.65
C ALA A 702 11.76 20.99 -8.71
N GLY A 703 12.01 20.09 -9.68
CA GLY A 703 13.32 19.46 -9.93
C GLY A 703 13.56 18.14 -9.19
N THR A 704 12.52 17.56 -8.58
CA THR A 704 12.61 16.33 -7.79
C THR A 704 11.63 15.27 -8.35
N CYS A 705 12.00 13.98 -8.39
CA CYS A 705 11.16 12.90 -8.98
C CYS A 705 9.87 12.74 -8.16
N GLY A 706 8.68 12.53 -8.77
CA GLY A 706 7.33 12.65 -8.17
C GLY A 706 7.03 11.92 -6.82
N GLY A 707 5.78 12.04 -6.34
CA GLY A 707 5.34 11.74 -4.97
C GLY A 707 5.87 10.46 -4.30
N GLY A 708 5.94 9.33 -5.02
CA GLY A 708 6.46 8.07 -4.46
C GLY A 708 7.93 8.12 -3.98
N VAL A 709 8.76 9.02 -4.53
CA VAL A 709 10.14 9.21 -4.07
C VAL A 709 10.21 10.00 -2.76
N ALA A 710 9.21 10.84 -2.47
CA ALA A 710 9.15 11.61 -1.23
C ALA A 710 8.76 10.74 -0.03
N ALA A 711 7.91 9.73 -0.21
CA ALA A 711 7.62 8.71 0.81
C ALA A 711 8.79 7.75 1.05
N GLY A 712 9.79 7.74 0.15
CA GLY A 712 10.97 6.88 0.28
C GLY A 712 10.82 5.52 -0.40
N GLY A 713 9.87 5.40 -1.30
CA GLY A 713 9.52 4.19 -2.01
C GLY A 713 10.63 3.39 -2.68
N CYS A 714 10.31 2.13 -2.96
CA CYS A 714 11.06 1.27 -3.87
C CYS A 714 11.09 1.80 -5.32
N GLY A 715 10.35 2.86 -5.61
CA GLY A 715 10.53 3.71 -6.78
C GLY A 715 11.91 4.36 -6.83
N GLY A 716 12.89 3.63 -7.37
CA GLY A 716 14.30 4.02 -7.44
C GLY A 716 14.58 5.50 -7.71
N MET A 717 15.63 6.02 -7.06
CA MET A 717 16.15 7.40 -7.10
C MET A 717 16.48 7.98 -8.51
N GLY A 718 16.28 7.19 -9.57
CA GLY A 718 16.68 7.46 -10.95
C GLY A 718 15.54 7.48 -11.96
N GLY A 719 14.37 8.01 -11.59
CA GLY A 719 13.34 8.37 -12.58
C GLY A 719 13.85 9.50 -13.47
N SER A 720 14.60 9.15 -14.51
CA SER A 720 14.84 10.04 -15.65
C SER A 720 13.48 10.45 -16.19
N CYS A 721 13.20 11.74 -16.17
CA CYS A 721 12.17 12.33 -16.99
C CYS A 721 12.49 11.98 -18.45
N SER A 722 11.85 10.95 -18.99
CA SER A 722 11.75 10.73 -20.43
C SER A 722 10.77 11.75 -21.01
N GLY A 723 11.10 13.03 -20.86
CA GLY A 723 10.59 14.09 -21.72
C GLY A 723 11.59 14.21 -22.86
N GLY A 724 11.24 13.69 -24.02
CA GLY A 724 12.03 13.90 -25.23
C GLY A 724 12.06 15.39 -25.54
N CYS A 725 13.11 16.10 -25.12
CA CYS A 725 13.47 17.36 -25.73
C CYS A 725 14.02 17.03 -27.12
N GLY A 726 13.13 16.98 -28.12
CA GLY A 726 13.52 17.06 -29.52
C GLY A 726 14.17 18.42 -29.76
N GLY A 727 15.50 18.47 -29.65
CA GLY A 727 16.28 19.61 -30.11
C GLY A 727 16.20 19.68 -31.62
N GLY A 728 15.33 20.55 -32.13
CA GLY A 728 15.33 20.96 -33.53
C GLY A 728 16.63 21.70 -33.82
N GLY A 729 17.55 21.04 -34.51
CA GLY A 729 18.70 21.68 -35.12
C GLY A 729 18.24 22.45 -36.35
N CYS A 730 18.11 23.77 -36.21
CA CYS A 730 18.03 24.67 -37.35
C CYS A 730 19.42 24.73 -38.01
N GLY A 731 19.58 24.05 -39.14
CA GLY A 731 20.68 24.29 -40.06
C GLY A 731 20.41 25.59 -40.85
N GLY A 732 21.21 26.62 -40.57
CA GLY A 732 21.35 27.80 -41.42
C GLY A 732 22.75 27.80 -42.00
N GLY A 733 22.84 27.78 -43.34
CA GLY A 733 24.09 27.70 -44.08
C GLY A 733 24.94 28.96 -44.01
N SER A 734 26.24 28.75 -44.02
CA SER A 734 27.18 29.32 -44.99
C SER A 734 28.28 28.29 -45.23
#